data_AF-K1QHG6-F1
#
_entry.id   AF-K1QHG6-F1
#
_cell.length_a   1.000
_cell.length_b   1.000
_cell.length_c   1.000
_cell.angle_alpha   90.00
_cell.angle_beta   90.00
_cell.angle_gamma   90.00
#
_symmetry.space_group_name_H-M   'P 1'
#
loop_
_entity.id
_entity.type
_entity.pdbx_description
1 polymer ?
#
loop_
_entity_poly.entity_id
_entity_poly.type
_entity_poly.pdbx_seq_one_letter_code
_entity_poly.pdbx_strand_id
1 'polypeptide(L)'
;MTGASCLQVRMREVDVCMGTACNLGEGNCTACDGGKACVGPGLTTPNRNCSTGYYCKSGAYSDTPMDGGATGDPCTKGHYCPEGTSTPLACAAGSYMNTTGYSYCFDCPAGFFCVSGEVDPLRCPRGRYCPGNTTADQPPCPTGTYNPDYGMTKESDCLPCSGGFYCYKLGAINFDFSLNDTGTGQCAAGYYCKSGVNVSTPTAATTSGIGGPCPPGFYCPLQTEDPIPCPNGTYRDTSQGAKKDDCLPCKLGEYCGSEGLTNGTGPCAKGFYCYRGNNVPTPLGDEPDIGGPCPVAHYCPEGTSVPLSCPSGTYNNLTGQWNCTECPAGFYCNENTTSYEIFPCPTGYYCPNGTKHANEYPCPKGTYRDTLMGQSESDCLPCTAGYYCGTQGLSAVSGQCSAGYFCVLGAWSATPTDYNNFTSGDCLCPANSTGGICQPGYYCPVGSMEPTVCDEGHYCDTPGLATMAGQCQAGYYCAGQADRQDPTDGTTGNICPPGRYCGVGTTSNQAKCPSGTFSNKTGNTLSSDCTPCTQGYYCENEGLTQPTGPCDAGYYCPTGQNMSNPYTCSAGFYCPTGSFEQIKCPSGEYQDQQGQSSCKTCPAGYYCDIVNSPVTTYSPYPCPVGYYCPNGTESSTHHPCPAGTYNPDTKLQDVSECTACDAGKYCGTNGLSVVSGDCLARYWCMNGSSTSSPNDGVTGQLCPAGSYCIQGTPVPTACPLGTWSNSTGLATAGECTDCSGGQYCDTTGLTSPTGPCAPGYYCAGKSITATPNESSLAQLLYLQMRQYEQCRNFDDFK
;
A
#
# COMPACT_ATOMS: atom_id res chain seq x y z
N MET A 1 -116.01 115.74 -49.39
CA MET A 1 -116.10 116.37 -50.73
C MET A 1 -116.99 115.45 -51.56
N THR A 2 -118.12 115.81 -52.14
CA THR A 2 -118.79 117.08 -52.46
C THR A 2 -120.19 116.68 -52.96
N GLY A 3 -121.27 117.18 -52.37
CA GLY A 3 -122.25 118.02 -53.07
C GLY A 3 -123.53 117.24 -53.42
N ALA A 4 -124.66 117.53 -52.78
CA ALA A 4 -125.73 118.45 -53.24
C ALA A 4 -126.64 117.81 -54.32
N SER A 5 -127.96 117.94 -54.38
CA SER A 5 -129.00 118.59 -53.59
C SER A 5 -130.38 118.10 -54.09
N CYS A 6 -131.39 118.19 -53.21
CA CYS A 6 -132.85 118.25 -53.38
C CYS A 6 -133.53 117.98 -54.74
N LEU A 7 -134.64 117.21 -54.71
CA LEU A 7 -135.97 117.77 -55.01
C LEU A 7 -137.14 116.89 -54.47
N GLN A 8 -138.24 117.57 -54.15
CA GLN A 8 -139.48 117.12 -53.50
C GLN A 8 -140.24 115.97 -54.20
N VAL A 9 -141.02 115.17 -53.44
CA VAL A 9 -142.51 115.25 -53.35
C VAL A 9 -143.06 114.13 -52.44
N ARG A 10 -143.96 114.57 -51.54
CA ARG A 10 -144.87 113.89 -50.60
C ARG A 10 -145.37 112.46 -50.91
N MET A 11 -145.47 111.65 -49.84
CA MET A 11 -146.69 111.12 -49.16
C MET A 11 -146.71 109.58 -48.86
N ARG A 12 -146.83 109.30 -47.54
CA ARG A 12 -147.36 108.10 -46.82
C ARG A 12 -146.44 106.88 -46.61
N GLU A 13 -145.81 106.86 -45.43
CA GLU A 13 -145.13 105.72 -44.79
C GLU A 13 -146.12 104.79 -44.08
N VAL A 14 -145.91 103.48 -44.25
CA VAL A 14 -146.17 102.43 -43.25
C VAL A 14 -144.82 101.71 -43.11
N ASP A 15 -144.11 101.95 -42.02
CA ASP A 15 -142.79 101.32 -41.78
C ASP A 15 -142.91 99.86 -41.33
N VAL A 16 -142.09 99.00 -41.92
CA VAL A 16 -141.84 97.61 -41.50
C VAL A 16 -140.33 97.44 -41.30
N CYS A 17 -139.86 97.18 -40.07
CA CYS A 17 -138.43 96.98 -39.75
C CYS A 17 -137.98 95.52 -39.95
N MET A 18 -136.86 95.29 -40.64
CA MET A 18 -136.20 93.96 -40.76
C MET A 18 -135.15 93.76 -39.66
N GLY A 19 -134.88 92.51 -39.25
CA GLY A 19 -133.84 92.16 -38.25
C GLY A 19 -134.25 92.34 -36.78
N THR A 20 -135.53 92.55 -36.51
CA THR A 20 -136.09 92.73 -35.16
C THR A 20 -137.37 91.92 -34.97
N ALA A 21 -137.70 91.55 -33.72
CA ALA A 21 -138.95 90.89 -33.35
C ALA A 21 -139.90 91.85 -32.60
N CYS A 22 -141.19 91.89 -32.94
CA CYS A 22 -142.16 92.89 -32.45
C CYS A 22 -143.33 92.26 -31.67
N ASN A 23 -143.74 92.84 -30.53
CA ASN A 23 -144.91 92.43 -29.73
C ASN A 23 -146.16 93.26 -30.08
N LEU A 24 -147.25 92.59 -30.49
CA LEU A 24 -148.53 93.22 -30.87
C LEU A 24 -149.33 93.66 -29.63
N GLY A 25 -148.93 94.81 -29.08
CA GLY A 25 -149.62 95.53 -28.02
C GLY A 25 -149.09 96.95 -27.81
N GLU A 26 -147.81 97.21 -28.09
CA GLU A 26 -147.15 98.50 -27.79
C GLU A 26 -146.14 99.01 -28.85
N GLY A 27 -146.03 98.39 -30.03
CA GLY A 27 -145.33 99.00 -31.18
C GLY A 27 -143.80 99.16 -31.09
N ASN A 28 -143.09 98.33 -30.30
CA ASN A 28 -141.61 98.37 -30.19
C ASN A 28 -140.97 97.03 -30.63
N CYS A 29 -139.84 97.10 -31.35
CA CYS A 29 -139.14 95.97 -32.00
C CYS A 29 -137.73 95.77 -31.39
N THR A 30 -137.34 94.55 -30.99
CA THR A 30 -136.00 94.23 -30.41
C THR A 30 -135.10 93.45 -31.36
N ALA A 31 -133.79 93.73 -31.36
CA ALA A 31 -132.79 93.05 -32.20
C ALA A 31 -132.54 91.61 -31.75
N CYS A 32 -132.20 90.72 -32.70
CA CYS A 32 -131.91 89.31 -32.44
C CYS A 32 -130.71 89.11 -31.49
N ASP A 33 -130.76 88.13 -30.58
CA ASP A 33 -129.65 87.82 -29.67
C ASP A 33 -128.42 87.28 -30.43
N GLY A 34 -127.22 87.56 -29.92
CA GLY A 34 -125.97 86.99 -30.47
C GLY A 34 -126.00 85.46 -30.44
N GLY A 35 -125.55 84.83 -31.54
CA GLY A 35 -125.65 83.40 -31.78
C GLY A 35 -126.93 82.97 -32.51
N LYS A 36 -127.89 83.88 -32.72
CA LYS A 36 -129.16 83.62 -33.41
C LYS A 36 -129.40 84.60 -34.57
N ALA A 37 -130.24 84.22 -35.52
CA ALA A 37 -130.65 85.03 -36.66
C ALA A 37 -132.17 85.12 -36.79
N CYS A 38 -132.66 86.33 -37.11
CA CYS A 38 -134.07 86.66 -37.26
C CYS A 38 -134.39 86.81 -38.75
N VAL A 39 -134.73 85.70 -39.42
CA VAL A 39 -134.87 85.63 -40.88
C VAL A 39 -136.35 85.74 -41.27
N GLY A 40 -136.77 86.93 -41.73
CA GLY A 40 -138.13 87.22 -42.24
C GLY A 40 -138.87 88.33 -41.48
N PRO A 41 -139.86 89.01 -42.10
CA PRO A 41 -140.61 90.11 -41.47
C PRO A 41 -141.69 89.60 -40.51
N GLY A 42 -142.01 90.38 -39.47
CA GLY A 42 -143.13 90.15 -38.55
C GLY A 42 -142.93 89.04 -37.50
N LEU A 43 -141.69 88.67 -37.22
CA LEU A 43 -141.36 87.63 -36.25
C LEU A 43 -141.58 88.09 -34.80
N THR A 44 -142.05 87.19 -33.94
CA THR A 44 -142.20 87.45 -32.49
C THR A 44 -141.05 86.85 -31.66
N THR A 45 -140.23 85.96 -32.23
CA THR A 45 -139.01 85.37 -31.63
C THR A 45 -137.97 85.01 -32.71
N PRO A 46 -136.65 84.94 -32.37
CA PRO A 46 -135.61 84.43 -33.27
C PRO A 46 -135.95 83.03 -33.80
N ASN A 47 -135.83 82.81 -35.11
CA ASN A 47 -136.27 81.58 -35.76
C ASN A 47 -135.12 80.68 -36.26
N ARG A 48 -133.86 81.15 -36.22
CA ARG A 48 -132.68 80.33 -36.55
C ARG A 48 -131.52 80.57 -35.60
N ASN A 49 -130.70 79.53 -35.40
CA ASN A 49 -129.36 79.67 -34.81
C ASN A 49 -128.36 80.02 -35.90
N CYS A 50 -127.23 80.63 -35.52
CA CYS A 50 -126.13 80.83 -36.46
C CYS A 50 -125.63 79.49 -36.99
N SER A 51 -125.51 79.37 -38.32
CA SER A 51 -125.07 78.14 -38.97
C SER A 51 -123.63 77.80 -38.58
N THR A 52 -123.34 76.50 -38.50
CA THR A 52 -121.98 75.99 -38.24
C THR A 52 -120.96 76.62 -39.18
N GLY A 53 -119.81 77.02 -38.64
CA GLY A 53 -118.78 77.73 -39.40
C GLY A 53 -118.94 79.24 -39.46
N TYR A 54 -120.04 79.80 -38.94
CA TYR A 54 -120.29 81.24 -38.87
C TYR A 54 -120.52 81.66 -37.41
N TYR A 55 -120.21 82.91 -37.10
CA TYR A 55 -120.60 83.53 -35.84
C TYR A 55 -121.57 84.69 -36.11
N CYS A 56 -122.62 84.81 -35.30
CA CYS A 56 -123.66 85.82 -35.46
C CYS A 56 -123.65 86.75 -34.26
N LYS A 57 -123.40 88.04 -34.49
CA LYS A 57 -123.56 89.11 -33.49
C LYS A 57 -125.04 89.48 -33.36
N SER A 58 -125.37 90.25 -32.31
CA SER A 58 -126.75 90.70 -32.10
C SER A 58 -127.26 91.53 -33.30
N GLY A 59 -128.49 91.27 -33.73
CA GLY A 59 -129.12 91.90 -34.90
C GLY A 59 -128.92 91.16 -36.23
N ALA A 60 -128.37 89.95 -36.23
CA ALA A 60 -128.22 89.15 -37.44
C ALA A 60 -129.57 88.80 -38.08
N TYR A 61 -129.71 89.15 -39.36
CA TYR A 61 -130.89 88.83 -40.17
C TYR A 61 -130.66 87.65 -41.13
N SER A 62 -129.46 87.05 -41.07
CA SER A 62 -129.03 85.85 -41.80
C SER A 62 -128.30 84.91 -40.83
N ASP A 63 -128.56 83.61 -40.91
CA ASP A 63 -127.84 82.57 -40.16
C ASP A 63 -126.46 82.24 -40.75
N THR A 64 -126.14 82.77 -41.93
CA THR A 64 -124.79 82.79 -42.55
C THR A 64 -124.43 84.23 -42.95
N PRO A 65 -124.14 85.12 -41.99
CA PRO A 65 -123.80 86.51 -42.29
C PRO A 65 -122.45 86.58 -43.02
N MET A 66 -122.38 87.46 -44.03
CA MET A 66 -121.17 87.76 -44.83
C MET A 66 -121.06 89.28 -45.02
N ASP A 67 -121.26 90.03 -43.94
CA ASP A 67 -121.31 91.48 -43.97
C ASP A 67 -120.05 92.14 -43.41
N GLY A 68 -118.92 91.41 -43.43
CA GLY A 68 -117.63 91.91 -42.94
C GLY A 68 -117.58 92.01 -41.42
N GLY A 69 -118.37 91.18 -40.73
CA GLY A 69 -118.40 91.08 -39.28
C GLY A 69 -119.30 92.11 -38.59
N ALA A 70 -120.17 92.80 -39.34
CA ALA A 70 -121.10 93.78 -38.81
C ALA A 70 -122.22 93.10 -38.01
N THR A 71 -122.88 92.10 -38.60
CA THR A 71 -123.82 91.21 -37.90
C THR A 71 -123.29 89.78 -37.79
N GLY A 72 -122.16 89.47 -38.43
CA GLY A 72 -121.42 88.22 -38.26
C GLY A 72 -120.55 87.90 -39.46
N ASP A 73 -119.79 86.80 -39.42
CA ASP A 73 -118.97 86.36 -40.56
C ASP A 73 -118.58 84.87 -40.43
N PRO A 74 -117.96 84.27 -41.46
CA PRO A 74 -117.30 82.97 -41.33
C PRO A 74 -116.23 82.99 -40.22
N CYS A 75 -116.08 81.88 -39.51
CA CYS A 75 -115.09 81.76 -38.45
C CYS A 75 -113.66 81.99 -38.96
N THR A 76 -112.87 82.78 -38.24
CA THR A 76 -111.50 83.14 -38.64
C THR A 76 -110.51 82.00 -38.44
N LYS A 77 -109.35 82.05 -39.11
CA LYS A 77 -108.25 81.10 -38.87
C LYS A 77 -107.83 81.14 -37.39
N GLY A 78 -107.36 80.00 -36.88
CA GLY A 78 -107.07 79.75 -35.46
C GLY A 78 -108.31 79.58 -34.58
N HIS A 79 -109.52 79.67 -35.15
CA HIS A 79 -110.79 79.62 -34.44
C HIS A 79 -111.81 78.70 -35.12
N TYR A 80 -112.78 78.21 -34.35
CA TYR A 80 -113.88 77.37 -34.82
C TYR A 80 -115.22 77.87 -34.26
N CYS A 81 -116.29 77.65 -35.02
CA CYS A 81 -117.63 78.17 -34.70
C CYS A 81 -118.66 77.03 -34.81
N PRO A 82 -118.99 76.33 -33.71
CA PRO A 82 -120.12 75.41 -33.68
C PRO A 82 -121.46 76.16 -33.85
N GLU A 83 -122.56 75.43 -34.06
CA GLU A 83 -123.88 76.04 -34.25
C GLU A 83 -124.26 76.95 -33.07
N GLY A 84 -124.81 78.14 -33.37
CA GLY A 84 -125.23 79.09 -32.34
C GLY A 84 -124.11 79.96 -31.75
N THR A 85 -122.92 79.95 -32.35
CA THR A 85 -121.77 80.74 -31.87
C THR A 85 -121.98 82.24 -32.09
N SER A 86 -121.74 83.04 -31.05
CA SER A 86 -121.79 84.51 -31.13
C SER A 86 -120.42 85.16 -31.39
N THR A 87 -119.33 84.49 -31.03
CA THR A 87 -117.94 84.91 -31.26
C THR A 87 -117.03 83.71 -31.54
N PRO A 88 -116.09 83.78 -32.50
CA PRO A 88 -115.17 82.66 -32.80
C PRO A 88 -114.43 82.12 -31.57
N LEU A 89 -114.40 80.79 -31.40
CA LEU A 89 -113.70 80.13 -30.29
C LEU A 89 -112.30 79.70 -30.74
N ALA A 90 -111.25 80.06 -29.99
CA ALA A 90 -109.88 79.69 -30.36
C ALA A 90 -109.66 78.17 -30.26
N CYS A 91 -108.85 77.62 -31.17
CA CYS A 91 -108.40 76.24 -31.08
C CYS A 91 -107.60 76.02 -29.79
N ALA A 92 -107.88 74.92 -29.08
CA ALA A 92 -107.12 74.55 -27.89
C ALA A 92 -105.69 74.15 -28.27
N ALA A 93 -104.73 74.31 -27.35
CA ALA A 93 -103.36 73.85 -27.56
C ALA A 93 -103.34 72.35 -27.93
N GLY A 94 -102.52 71.97 -28.91
CA GLY A 94 -102.54 70.64 -29.53
C GLY A 94 -103.50 70.52 -30.73
N SER A 95 -104.24 71.59 -31.09
CA SER A 95 -105.06 71.67 -32.29
C SER A 95 -104.85 73.00 -33.04
N TYR A 96 -105.16 73.05 -34.34
CA TYR A 96 -104.96 74.22 -35.19
C TYR A 96 -106.11 74.39 -36.19
N MET A 97 -106.21 75.59 -36.78
CA MET A 97 -107.16 75.84 -37.88
C MET A 97 -106.58 76.84 -38.87
N ASN A 98 -106.15 76.37 -40.04
CA ASN A 98 -105.55 77.23 -41.06
C ASN A 98 -106.53 77.77 -42.11
N THR A 99 -107.82 77.41 -42.00
CA THR A 99 -108.88 77.73 -42.96
C THR A 99 -110.08 78.36 -42.24
N THR A 100 -110.78 79.28 -42.89
CA THR A 100 -111.96 79.95 -42.32
C THR A 100 -113.23 79.12 -42.51
N GLY A 101 -114.23 79.31 -41.65
CA GLY A 101 -115.57 78.74 -41.85
C GLY A 101 -115.80 77.33 -41.31
N TYR A 102 -114.95 76.83 -40.42
CA TYR A 102 -115.07 75.48 -39.84
C TYR A 102 -115.70 75.49 -38.44
N SER A 103 -116.34 74.37 -38.09
CA SER A 103 -117.01 74.16 -36.80
C SER A 103 -116.21 73.34 -35.79
N TYR A 104 -114.98 72.95 -36.12
CA TYR A 104 -114.02 72.26 -35.22
C TYR A 104 -112.58 72.53 -35.68
N CYS A 105 -111.58 72.29 -34.82
CA CYS A 105 -110.15 72.42 -35.13
C CYS A 105 -109.52 71.06 -35.49
N PHE A 106 -108.46 71.07 -36.29
CA PHE A 106 -107.70 69.86 -36.62
C PHE A 106 -106.64 69.55 -35.56
N ASP A 107 -106.45 68.27 -35.28
CA ASP A 107 -105.38 67.75 -34.43
C ASP A 107 -103.99 68.11 -34.97
N CYS A 108 -103.07 68.49 -34.09
CA CYS A 108 -101.72 68.86 -34.50
C CYS A 108 -100.96 67.62 -35.01
N PRO A 109 -100.44 67.63 -36.26
CA PRO A 109 -99.76 66.46 -36.83
C PRO A 109 -98.44 66.16 -36.11
N ALA A 110 -98.04 64.88 -36.08
CA ALA A 110 -96.76 64.47 -35.50
C ALA A 110 -95.58 65.17 -36.19
N GLY A 111 -94.54 65.52 -35.41
CA GLY A 111 -93.42 66.34 -35.85
C GLY A 111 -93.69 67.85 -35.77
N PHE A 112 -94.89 68.24 -35.35
CA PHE A 112 -95.27 69.63 -35.11
C PHE A 112 -95.88 69.79 -33.71
N PHE A 113 -95.87 71.02 -33.21
CA PHE A 113 -96.59 71.42 -32.00
C PHE A 113 -97.48 72.62 -32.29
N CYS A 114 -98.61 72.71 -31.59
CA CYS A 114 -99.62 73.74 -31.81
C CYS A 114 -99.95 74.39 -30.46
N VAL A 115 -99.86 75.72 -30.39
CA VAL A 115 -100.28 76.48 -29.20
C VAL A 115 -101.73 76.94 -29.34
N SER A 116 -102.31 77.54 -28.29
CA SER A 116 -103.70 77.99 -28.34
C SER A 116 -103.90 79.04 -29.44
N GLY A 117 -104.90 78.83 -30.31
CA GLY A 117 -105.20 79.70 -31.44
C GLY A 117 -104.23 79.59 -32.63
N GLU A 118 -103.41 78.53 -32.70
CA GLU A 118 -102.41 78.36 -33.75
C GLU A 118 -103.05 78.22 -35.13
N VAL A 119 -102.47 78.95 -36.10
CA VAL A 119 -102.96 78.94 -37.49
C VAL A 119 -102.27 77.86 -38.28
N ASP A 120 -100.93 77.76 -38.18
CA ASP A 120 -100.14 76.77 -38.90
C ASP A 120 -99.25 75.98 -37.92
N PRO A 121 -99.23 74.63 -37.98
CA PRO A 121 -98.42 73.83 -37.06
C PRO A 121 -96.94 74.21 -37.07
N LEU A 122 -96.35 74.41 -35.89
CA LEU A 122 -94.94 74.79 -35.73
C LEU A 122 -94.05 73.55 -35.70
N ARG A 123 -92.94 73.53 -36.44
CA ARG A 123 -92.04 72.36 -36.46
C ARG A 123 -91.46 72.09 -35.08
N CYS A 124 -91.40 70.81 -34.71
CA CYS A 124 -90.76 70.40 -33.47
C CYS A 124 -89.31 70.88 -33.42
N PRO A 125 -88.88 71.60 -32.37
CA PRO A 125 -87.52 72.12 -32.27
C PRO A 125 -86.49 71.00 -32.07
N ARG A 126 -85.23 71.27 -32.45
CA ARG A 126 -84.08 70.38 -32.19
C ARG A 126 -83.99 70.04 -30.69
N GLY A 127 -83.54 68.83 -30.38
CA GLY A 127 -83.44 68.32 -29.01
C GLY A 127 -84.78 67.87 -28.41
N ARG A 128 -85.88 67.99 -29.14
CA ARG A 128 -87.20 67.55 -28.69
C ARG A 128 -87.86 66.65 -29.72
N TYR A 129 -88.85 65.90 -29.28
CA TYR A 129 -89.72 65.12 -30.16
C TYR A 129 -91.17 65.51 -29.91
N CYS A 130 -92.00 65.49 -30.95
CA CYS A 130 -93.39 65.94 -30.88
C CYS A 130 -94.32 64.85 -31.44
N PRO A 131 -94.90 64.01 -30.57
CA PRO A 131 -95.98 63.11 -30.95
C PRO A 131 -97.21 63.89 -31.47
N GLY A 132 -98.20 63.21 -32.06
CA GLY A 132 -99.45 63.88 -32.45
C GLY A 132 -100.10 64.63 -31.27
N ASN A 133 -100.70 65.79 -31.53
CA ASN A 133 -101.33 66.67 -30.53
C ASN A 133 -100.38 67.30 -29.50
N THR A 134 -99.08 67.43 -29.82
CA THR A 134 -98.10 68.09 -28.94
C THR A 134 -98.43 69.58 -28.73
N THR A 135 -98.35 70.02 -27.48
CA THR A 135 -98.61 71.41 -27.07
C THR A 135 -97.31 72.23 -26.92
N ALA A 136 -97.37 73.38 -26.25
CA ALA A 136 -96.19 74.20 -25.97
C ALA A 136 -95.10 73.49 -25.11
N ASP A 137 -95.47 72.44 -24.38
CA ASP A 137 -94.55 71.63 -23.58
C ASP A 137 -94.10 70.39 -24.37
N GLN A 138 -93.07 70.54 -25.21
CA GLN A 138 -92.59 69.44 -26.04
C GLN A 138 -91.63 68.56 -25.23
N PRO A 139 -91.75 67.23 -25.25
CA PRO A 139 -90.85 66.36 -24.51
C PRO A 139 -89.42 66.43 -25.07
N PRO A 140 -88.39 66.64 -24.21
CA PRO A 140 -87.00 66.64 -24.64
C PRO A 140 -86.49 65.20 -24.86
N CYS A 141 -85.48 65.03 -25.73
CA CYS A 141 -84.77 63.75 -25.83
C CYS A 141 -84.12 63.39 -24.49
N PRO A 142 -84.17 62.12 -24.06
CA PRO A 142 -83.58 61.68 -22.81
C PRO A 142 -82.05 61.82 -22.83
N THR A 143 -81.45 61.89 -21.64
CA THR A 143 -79.98 61.91 -21.52
C THR A 143 -79.38 60.65 -22.14
N GLY A 144 -78.18 60.77 -22.72
CA GLY A 144 -77.57 59.74 -23.54
C GLY A 144 -77.97 59.79 -25.02
N THR A 145 -79.02 60.55 -25.36
CA THR A 145 -79.47 60.75 -26.74
C THR A 145 -79.51 62.23 -27.09
N TYR A 146 -79.55 62.53 -28.40
CA TYR A 146 -79.68 63.89 -28.91
C TYR A 146 -80.54 63.89 -30.17
N ASN A 147 -81.14 65.04 -30.49
CA ASN A 147 -81.84 65.25 -31.74
C ASN A 147 -81.27 66.48 -32.47
N PRO A 148 -80.51 66.30 -33.56
CA PRO A 148 -79.98 67.41 -34.35
C PRO A 148 -80.99 68.00 -35.34
N ASP A 149 -82.16 67.39 -35.52
CA ASP A 149 -83.07 67.75 -36.60
C ASP A 149 -84.38 68.35 -36.09
N TYR A 150 -84.99 69.20 -36.91
CA TYR A 150 -86.34 69.69 -36.67
C TYR A 150 -87.37 68.65 -37.11
N GLY A 151 -88.51 68.59 -36.40
CA GLY A 151 -89.66 67.79 -36.81
C GLY A 151 -89.66 66.32 -36.39
N MET A 152 -88.86 65.96 -35.38
CA MET A 152 -88.83 64.60 -34.83
C MET A 152 -90.15 64.21 -34.17
N THR A 153 -90.57 62.96 -34.36
CA THR A 153 -91.94 62.54 -34.03
C THR A 153 -92.06 61.68 -32.78
N LYS A 154 -91.02 60.90 -32.44
CA LYS A 154 -91.05 59.94 -31.32
C LYS A 154 -89.72 59.94 -30.56
N GLU A 155 -89.74 59.48 -29.31
CA GLU A 155 -88.56 59.40 -28.44
C GLU A 155 -87.48 58.45 -28.99
N SER A 156 -87.88 57.33 -29.60
CA SER A 156 -86.96 56.34 -30.18
C SER A 156 -86.21 56.83 -31.41
N ASP A 157 -86.62 57.97 -31.98
CA ASP A 157 -85.92 58.62 -33.08
C ASP A 157 -84.72 59.45 -32.56
N CYS A 158 -84.62 59.70 -31.25
CA CYS A 158 -83.46 60.38 -30.66
C CYS A 158 -82.19 59.55 -30.87
N LEU A 159 -81.17 60.17 -31.47
CA LEU A 159 -79.92 59.48 -31.82
C LEU A 159 -79.06 59.26 -30.58
N PRO A 160 -78.44 58.08 -30.41
CA PRO A 160 -77.50 57.87 -29.31
C PRO A 160 -76.28 58.77 -29.47
N CYS A 161 -75.75 59.28 -28.35
CA CYS A 161 -74.50 60.05 -28.34
C CYS A 161 -73.36 59.24 -29.00
N SER A 162 -72.57 59.88 -29.86
CA SER A 162 -71.46 59.27 -30.60
C SER A 162 -70.32 58.80 -29.70
N GLY A 163 -69.54 57.84 -30.19
CA GLY A 163 -68.35 57.32 -29.51
C GLY A 163 -67.37 58.41 -29.06
N GLY A 164 -66.81 58.24 -27.86
CA GLY A 164 -65.91 59.20 -27.22
C GLY A 164 -66.61 60.36 -26.48
N PHE A 165 -67.93 60.51 -26.62
CA PHE A 165 -68.71 61.59 -26.01
C PHE A 165 -69.89 61.07 -25.18
N TYR A 166 -70.44 61.93 -24.32
CA TYR A 166 -71.64 61.67 -23.53
C TYR A 166 -72.60 62.86 -23.57
N CYS A 167 -73.90 62.59 -23.45
CA CYS A 167 -74.99 63.57 -23.55
C CYS A 167 -75.71 63.69 -22.21
N TYR A 168 -75.34 64.67 -21.37
CA TYR A 168 -75.83 64.78 -19.99
C TYR A 168 -77.09 65.64 -19.82
N LYS A 169 -77.38 66.51 -20.78
CA LYS A 169 -78.52 67.44 -20.73
C LYS A 169 -79.74 66.81 -21.40
N LEU A 170 -80.92 66.98 -20.80
CA LEU A 170 -82.18 66.68 -21.47
C LEU A 170 -82.34 67.56 -22.71
N GLY A 171 -82.63 66.93 -23.84
CA GLY A 171 -82.83 67.59 -25.12
C GLY A 171 -81.55 68.12 -25.76
N ALA A 172 -80.45 67.38 -25.65
CA ALA A 172 -79.22 67.68 -26.37
C ALA A 172 -79.48 67.78 -27.89
N ILE A 173 -78.82 68.74 -28.55
CA ILE A 173 -79.05 69.05 -29.97
C ILE A 173 -77.88 68.66 -30.89
N ASN A 174 -76.71 68.36 -30.32
CA ASN A 174 -75.50 67.95 -31.02
C ASN A 174 -74.52 67.31 -30.01
N PHE A 175 -73.61 66.44 -30.47
CA PHE A 175 -72.51 65.84 -29.72
C PHE A 175 -71.18 66.61 -29.82
N ASP A 176 -71.15 67.67 -30.64
CA ASP A 176 -69.99 68.56 -30.76
C ASP A 176 -69.84 69.43 -29.49
N PHE A 177 -68.80 69.13 -28.71
CA PHE A 177 -68.42 69.86 -27.50
C PHE A 177 -67.80 71.24 -27.78
N SER A 178 -67.36 71.50 -29.01
CA SER A 178 -66.74 72.79 -29.38
C SER A 178 -67.74 73.93 -29.51
N LEU A 179 -69.04 73.63 -29.52
CA LEU A 179 -70.14 74.59 -29.57
C LEU A 179 -70.66 74.83 -28.14
N ASN A 180 -70.68 76.10 -27.69
CA ASN A 180 -71.14 76.45 -26.34
C ASN A 180 -72.58 75.94 -26.06
N ASP A 181 -72.73 75.15 -24.99
CA ASP A 181 -73.98 74.66 -24.38
C ASP A 181 -74.86 73.72 -25.24
N THR A 182 -74.25 72.74 -25.92
CA THR A 182 -74.96 71.65 -26.63
C THR A 182 -75.48 70.53 -25.72
N GLY A 183 -75.07 70.50 -24.45
CA GLY A 183 -75.48 69.48 -23.48
C GLY A 183 -74.69 68.17 -23.55
N THR A 184 -73.48 68.22 -24.11
CA THR A 184 -72.59 67.06 -24.34
C THR A 184 -71.19 67.30 -23.79
N GLY A 185 -70.41 66.24 -23.59
CA GLY A 185 -69.05 66.32 -23.07
C GLY A 185 -68.17 65.16 -23.53
N GLN A 186 -66.85 65.28 -23.35
CA GLN A 186 -65.90 64.21 -23.66
C GLN A 186 -65.87 63.15 -22.56
N CYS A 187 -65.78 61.88 -22.95
CA CYS A 187 -65.60 60.79 -22.00
C CYS A 187 -64.31 60.99 -21.19
N ALA A 188 -64.38 60.85 -19.86
CA ALA A 188 -63.23 61.09 -19.00
C ALA A 188 -62.14 60.03 -19.20
N ALA A 189 -60.88 60.41 -19.03
CA ALA A 189 -59.77 59.46 -19.05
C ALA A 189 -59.97 58.37 -17.97
N GLY A 190 -59.63 57.13 -18.30
CA GLY A 190 -59.96 55.96 -17.48
C GLY A 190 -61.31 55.32 -17.78
N TYR A 191 -62.10 55.88 -18.71
CA TYR A 191 -63.42 55.40 -19.10
C TYR A 191 -63.58 55.40 -20.62
N TYR A 192 -64.45 54.54 -21.14
CA TYR A 192 -64.82 54.52 -22.55
C TYR A 192 -66.32 54.75 -22.72
N CYS A 193 -66.68 55.50 -23.76
CA CYS A 193 -68.05 55.85 -24.10
C CYS A 193 -68.29 55.40 -25.53
N LYS A 194 -68.88 54.23 -25.73
CA LYS A 194 -69.05 53.64 -27.07
C LYS A 194 -70.30 54.17 -27.77
N SER A 195 -71.43 54.20 -27.08
CA SER A 195 -72.68 54.69 -27.67
C SER A 195 -73.72 55.02 -26.60
N GLY A 196 -74.41 56.16 -26.74
CA GLY A 196 -75.61 56.45 -25.96
C GLY A 196 -75.38 56.80 -24.48
N VAL A 197 -74.16 57.20 -24.11
CA VAL A 197 -73.75 57.44 -22.72
C VAL A 197 -74.19 58.84 -22.25
N ASN A 198 -74.67 58.96 -21.02
CA ASN A 198 -75.18 60.20 -20.40
C ASN A 198 -74.24 60.83 -19.36
N VAL A 199 -73.15 60.16 -18.97
CA VAL A 199 -72.22 60.62 -17.94
C VAL A 199 -70.75 60.47 -18.38
N SER A 200 -69.85 61.32 -17.89
CA SER A 200 -68.42 61.29 -18.25
C SER A 200 -67.66 60.09 -17.70
N THR A 201 -68.14 59.52 -16.59
CA THR A 201 -67.57 58.34 -15.91
C THR A 201 -68.60 57.22 -15.83
N PRO A 202 -68.94 56.58 -16.97
CA PRO A 202 -69.95 55.53 -17.01
C PRO A 202 -69.56 54.34 -16.14
N THR A 203 -70.52 53.84 -15.37
CA THR A 203 -70.45 52.56 -14.66
C THR A 203 -71.69 51.76 -15.01
N ALA A 204 -71.71 50.47 -14.68
CA ALA A 204 -72.88 49.62 -14.90
C ALA A 204 -74.17 50.16 -14.26
N ALA A 205 -74.07 50.99 -13.21
CA ALA A 205 -75.22 51.58 -12.54
C ALA A 205 -75.62 52.97 -13.07
N THR A 206 -74.74 53.67 -13.78
CA THR A 206 -74.91 55.10 -14.12
C THR A 206 -75.03 55.39 -15.61
N THR A 207 -74.62 54.46 -16.47
CA THR A 207 -74.66 54.64 -17.93
C THR A 207 -76.06 54.40 -18.50
N SER A 208 -76.51 55.31 -19.37
CA SER A 208 -77.71 55.13 -20.22
C SER A 208 -77.45 54.32 -21.49
N GLY A 209 -76.19 54.00 -21.79
CA GLY A 209 -75.76 53.33 -23.02
C GLY A 209 -74.55 52.42 -22.81
N ILE A 210 -73.82 52.13 -23.89
CA ILE A 210 -72.65 51.26 -23.87
C ILE A 210 -71.42 52.10 -23.51
N GLY A 211 -70.96 51.94 -22.27
CA GLY A 211 -69.77 52.61 -21.75
C GLY A 211 -69.46 52.10 -20.35
N GLY A 212 -68.22 52.28 -19.91
CA GLY A 212 -67.79 51.79 -18.61
C GLY A 212 -66.40 52.27 -18.20
N PRO A 213 -65.92 51.86 -17.01
CA PRO A 213 -64.51 51.98 -16.67
C PRO A 213 -63.67 51.20 -17.68
N CYS A 214 -62.49 51.73 -18.00
CA CYS A 214 -61.58 51.06 -18.91
C CYS A 214 -61.24 49.65 -18.37
N PRO A 215 -61.47 48.57 -19.12
CA PRO A 215 -61.25 47.21 -18.63
C PRO A 215 -59.76 46.93 -18.42
N PRO A 216 -59.42 45.97 -17.54
CA PRO A 216 -58.05 45.44 -17.44
C PRO A 216 -57.52 45.00 -18.82
N GLY A 217 -56.23 45.19 -19.04
CA GLY A 217 -55.56 44.99 -20.33
C GLY A 217 -55.65 46.18 -21.28
N PHE A 218 -56.41 47.22 -20.96
CA PHE A 218 -56.64 48.38 -21.81
C PHE A 218 -56.36 49.69 -21.08
N TYR A 219 -56.09 50.74 -21.85
CA TYR A 219 -56.06 52.12 -21.38
C TYR A 219 -56.98 52.99 -22.26
N CYS A 220 -57.56 54.01 -21.63
CA CYS A 220 -58.59 54.86 -22.21
C CYS A 220 -58.21 56.32 -21.93
N PRO A 221 -57.49 56.98 -22.86
CA PRO A 221 -57.28 58.43 -22.83
C PRO A 221 -58.60 59.22 -22.84
N LEU A 222 -58.51 60.54 -22.69
CA LEU A 222 -59.68 61.41 -22.85
C LEU A 222 -60.35 61.16 -24.22
N GLN A 223 -61.69 61.13 -24.25
CA GLN A 223 -62.49 60.92 -25.47
C GLN A 223 -62.31 59.53 -26.11
N THR A 224 -62.17 58.48 -25.29
CA THR A 224 -62.08 57.09 -25.79
C THR A 224 -63.45 56.53 -26.17
N GLU A 225 -63.59 56.07 -27.41
CA GLU A 225 -64.74 55.30 -27.89
C GLU A 225 -64.61 53.81 -27.52
N ASP A 226 -63.56 53.18 -28.02
CA ASP A 226 -63.22 51.78 -27.75
C ASP A 226 -61.92 51.71 -26.93
N PRO A 227 -61.87 50.89 -25.86
CA PRO A 227 -60.65 50.73 -25.07
C PRO A 227 -59.44 50.35 -25.92
N ILE A 228 -58.29 50.99 -25.69
CA ILE A 228 -57.06 50.75 -26.45
C ILE A 228 -56.24 49.66 -25.74
N PRO A 229 -55.89 48.56 -26.41
CA PRO A 229 -55.15 47.48 -25.76
C PRO A 229 -53.75 47.94 -25.34
N CYS A 230 -53.28 47.46 -24.19
CA CYS A 230 -51.89 47.61 -23.79
C CYS A 230 -50.99 46.93 -24.83
N PRO A 231 -49.89 47.58 -25.26
CA PRO A 231 -49.01 47.05 -26.30
C PRO A 231 -48.24 45.80 -25.82
N ASN A 232 -47.73 45.02 -26.78
CA ASN A 232 -46.83 43.88 -26.50
C ASN A 232 -45.70 44.28 -25.54
N GLY A 233 -45.33 43.35 -24.65
CA GLY A 233 -44.36 43.61 -23.58
C GLY A 233 -44.96 44.26 -22.33
N THR A 234 -46.25 44.63 -22.34
CA THR A 234 -46.94 45.24 -21.19
C THR A 234 -48.25 44.53 -20.86
N TYR A 235 -48.72 44.66 -19.62
CA TYR A 235 -50.01 44.16 -19.16
C TYR A 235 -50.65 45.15 -18.19
N ARG A 236 -51.95 44.98 -17.92
CA ARG A 236 -52.63 45.75 -16.88
C ARG A 236 -53.70 44.92 -16.20
N ASP A 237 -53.51 44.63 -14.93
CA ASP A 237 -54.40 43.79 -14.11
C ASP A 237 -55.56 44.57 -13.47
N THR A 238 -55.42 45.89 -13.38
CA THR A 238 -56.42 46.80 -12.82
C THR A 238 -57.31 47.41 -13.90
N SER A 239 -58.49 47.91 -13.52
CA SER A 239 -59.37 48.71 -14.39
C SER A 239 -59.01 50.20 -14.32
N GLN A 240 -59.65 51.04 -15.15
CA GLN A 240 -59.47 52.50 -15.22
C GLN A 240 -58.10 53.00 -15.69
N GLY A 241 -57.49 52.36 -16.68
CA GLY A 241 -56.25 52.85 -17.30
C GLY A 241 -56.53 54.13 -18.06
N ALA A 242 -55.82 55.21 -17.76
CA ALA A 242 -56.02 56.53 -18.35
C ALA A 242 -55.03 56.82 -19.48
N LYS A 243 -53.82 56.24 -19.42
CA LYS A 243 -52.74 56.48 -20.40
C LYS A 243 -51.92 55.22 -20.65
N LYS A 244 -51.15 55.22 -21.74
CA LYS A 244 -50.28 54.09 -22.14
C LYS A 244 -49.30 53.66 -21.03
N ASP A 245 -48.78 54.62 -20.25
CA ASP A 245 -47.85 54.33 -19.14
C ASP A 245 -48.51 53.60 -17.96
N ASP A 246 -49.85 53.54 -17.92
CA ASP A 246 -50.56 52.74 -16.92
C ASP A 246 -50.53 51.24 -17.26
N CYS A 247 -50.04 50.87 -18.46
CA CYS A 247 -49.67 49.51 -18.81
C CYS A 247 -48.31 49.18 -18.18
N LEU A 248 -48.32 48.22 -17.25
CA LEU A 248 -47.14 47.79 -16.53
C LEU A 248 -46.26 46.94 -17.45
N PRO A 249 -44.93 47.13 -17.46
CA PRO A 249 -44.04 46.23 -18.17
C PRO A 249 -44.19 44.80 -17.65
N CYS A 250 -44.02 43.82 -18.54
CA CYS A 250 -44.09 42.41 -18.17
C CYS A 250 -43.17 42.09 -16.99
N LYS A 251 -43.60 41.18 -16.11
CA LYS A 251 -42.86 40.82 -14.90
C LYS A 251 -41.53 40.16 -15.26
N LEU A 252 -40.56 40.27 -14.36
CA LEU A 252 -39.28 39.58 -14.49
C LEU A 252 -39.49 38.07 -14.63
N GLY A 253 -38.83 37.44 -15.60
CA GLY A 253 -38.98 36.01 -15.86
C GLY A 253 -40.27 35.61 -16.59
N GLU A 254 -41.10 36.57 -17.01
CA GLU A 254 -42.32 36.34 -17.81
C GLU A 254 -42.22 37.08 -19.15
N TYR A 255 -43.07 36.69 -20.11
CA TYR A 255 -43.22 37.41 -21.38
C TYR A 255 -44.68 37.77 -21.66
N CYS A 256 -44.88 38.87 -22.39
CA CYS A 256 -46.18 39.42 -22.74
C CYS A 256 -46.29 39.48 -24.28
N GLY A 257 -46.65 38.36 -24.90
CA GLY A 257 -46.56 38.14 -26.35
C GLY A 257 -47.76 38.59 -27.19
N SER A 258 -48.79 39.14 -26.55
CA SER A 258 -49.98 39.68 -27.20
C SER A 258 -50.40 41.00 -26.60
N GLU A 259 -51.18 41.79 -27.34
CA GLU A 259 -51.74 43.03 -26.85
C GLU A 259 -52.95 42.76 -25.95
N GLY A 260 -53.34 43.72 -25.11
CA GLY A 260 -54.57 43.62 -24.32
C GLY A 260 -54.49 42.73 -23.08
N LEU A 261 -53.28 42.38 -22.63
CA LEU A 261 -53.06 41.40 -21.57
C LEU A 261 -53.42 41.92 -20.17
N THR A 262 -54.13 41.10 -19.40
CA THR A 262 -54.44 41.37 -17.99
C THR A 262 -53.38 40.81 -17.02
N ASN A 263 -52.49 39.95 -17.51
CA ASN A 263 -51.34 39.38 -16.79
C ASN A 263 -50.31 38.89 -17.84
N GLY A 264 -49.11 38.47 -17.41
CA GLY A 264 -48.13 37.85 -18.31
C GLY A 264 -48.71 36.67 -19.11
N THR A 265 -48.25 36.50 -20.36
CA THR A 265 -48.66 35.38 -21.22
C THR A 265 -48.19 34.04 -20.65
N GLY A 266 -46.99 34.04 -20.07
CA GLY A 266 -46.40 32.86 -19.44
C GLY A 266 -44.96 33.10 -19.00
N PRO A 267 -44.33 32.10 -18.38
CA PRO A 267 -42.93 32.18 -18.00
C PRO A 267 -42.00 32.22 -19.22
N CYS A 268 -40.80 32.75 -19.01
CA CYS A 268 -39.70 32.68 -19.95
C CYS A 268 -39.36 31.22 -20.28
N ALA A 269 -39.08 30.91 -21.54
CA ALA A 269 -38.76 29.54 -21.93
C ALA A 269 -37.45 29.05 -21.31
N LYS A 270 -37.38 27.74 -21.04
CA LYS A 270 -36.16 27.08 -20.57
C LYS A 270 -34.96 27.40 -21.48
N GLY A 271 -33.81 27.69 -20.88
CA GLY A 271 -32.60 28.09 -21.60
C GLY A 271 -32.51 29.59 -21.91
N PHE A 272 -33.51 30.38 -21.53
CA PHE A 272 -33.54 31.83 -21.74
C PHE A 272 -33.85 32.56 -20.44
N TYR A 273 -33.42 33.82 -20.34
CA TYR A 273 -33.79 34.72 -19.26
C TYR A 273 -34.50 35.96 -19.82
N CYS A 274 -35.52 36.43 -19.10
CA CYS A 274 -36.39 37.51 -19.54
C CYS A 274 -36.38 38.67 -18.55
N TYR A 275 -35.98 39.86 -19.02
CA TYR A 275 -36.04 41.10 -18.25
C TYR A 275 -37.44 41.74 -18.34
N ARG A 276 -37.64 42.86 -17.62
CA ARG A 276 -38.93 43.57 -17.63
C ARG A 276 -39.27 44.07 -19.02
N GLY A 277 -40.55 43.96 -19.40
CA GLY A 277 -41.03 44.46 -20.68
C GLY A 277 -40.85 43.50 -21.85
N ASN A 278 -40.35 42.28 -21.60
CA ASN A 278 -40.13 41.29 -22.65
C ASN A 278 -41.43 40.79 -23.26
N ASN A 279 -41.44 40.62 -24.58
CA ASN A 279 -42.60 40.22 -25.38
C ASN A 279 -42.44 38.84 -26.04
N VAL A 280 -41.28 38.19 -25.93
CA VAL A 280 -41.03 36.88 -26.56
C VAL A 280 -40.51 35.86 -25.54
N PRO A 281 -40.97 34.60 -25.54
CA PRO A 281 -40.50 33.61 -24.57
C PRO A 281 -39.03 33.19 -24.75
N THR A 282 -38.46 33.43 -25.94
CA THR A 282 -37.09 33.05 -26.33
C THR A 282 -36.35 34.27 -26.93
N PRO A 283 -35.96 35.25 -26.10
CA PRO A 283 -35.20 36.41 -26.59
C PRO A 283 -33.87 35.97 -27.22
N LEU A 284 -33.61 36.39 -28.45
CA LEU A 284 -32.41 35.99 -29.21
C LEU A 284 -31.13 36.72 -28.77
N GLY A 285 -31.26 37.77 -27.94
CA GLY A 285 -30.14 38.57 -27.43
C GLY A 285 -29.74 39.75 -28.31
N ASP A 286 -30.45 40.00 -29.43
CA ASP A 286 -30.23 41.16 -30.30
C ASP A 286 -30.67 42.48 -29.64
N GLU A 287 -31.56 42.40 -28.65
CA GLU A 287 -31.95 43.50 -27.76
C GLU A 287 -31.59 43.12 -26.31
N PRO A 288 -30.41 43.52 -25.79
CA PRO A 288 -29.91 43.07 -24.49
C PRO A 288 -30.80 43.52 -23.30
N ASP A 289 -31.65 44.53 -23.51
CA ASP A 289 -32.52 45.10 -22.49
C ASP A 289 -33.77 44.26 -22.17
N ILE A 290 -34.13 43.30 -23.04
CA ILE A 290 -35.31 42.43 -22.85
C ILE A 290 -34.96 40.99 -22.43
N GLY A 291 -33.70 40.59 -22.52
CA GLY A 291 -33.22 39.26 -22.13
C GLY A 291 -32.38 38.58 -23.20
N GLY A 292 -32.10 37.29 -23.04
CA GLY A 292 -31.31 36.54 -24.00
C GLY A 292 -31.22 35.04 -23.72
N PRO A 293 -30.50 34.28 -24.57
CA PRO A 293 -30.13 32.91 -24.27
C PRO A 293 -29.22 32.87 -23.05
N CYS A 294 -29.35 31.83 -22.23
CA CYS A 294 -28.54 31.68 -21.03
C CYS A 294 -27.04 31.66 -21.37
N PRO A 295 -26.20 32.50 -20.76
CA PRO A 295 -24.77 32.51 -21.04
C PRO A 295 -24.07 31.23 -20.54
N VAL A 296 -22.86 30.99 -21.03
CA VAL A 296 -22.00 29.92 -20.52
C VAL A 296 -21.74 30.10 -19.01
N ALA A 297 -21.43 29.00 -18.33
CA ALA A 297 -21.33 28.88 -16.87
C ALA A 297 -22.61 29.20 -16.07
N HIS A 298 -23.73 29.44 -16.75
CA HIS A 298 -25.03 29.68 -16.14
C HIS A 298 -26.07 28.70 -16.69
N TYR A 299 -27.17 28.53 -15.98
CA TYR A 299 -28.34 27.80 -16.42
C TYR A 299 -29.61 28.61 -16.15
N CYS A 300 -30.61 28.40 -17.00
CA CYS A 300 -31.86 29.16 -16.97
C CYS A 300 -33.05 28.20 -17.00
N PRO A 301 -33.53 27.72 -15.82
CA PRO A 301 -34.81 27.00 -15.76
C PRO A 301 -35.97 27.89 -16.24
N GLU A 302 -37.16 27.30 -16.41
CA GLU A 302 -38.35 28.04 -16.83
C GLU A 302 -38.64 29.21 -15.86
N GLY A 303 -38.94 30.39 -16.42
CA GLY A 303 -39.23 31.59 -15.62
C GLY A 303 -38.00 32.36 -15.11
N THR A 304 -36.80 32.09 -15.64
CA THR A 304 -35.58 32.77 -15.20
C THR A 304 -35.59 34.25 -15.58
N SER A 305 -35.30 35.13 -14.61
CA SER A 305 -35.19 36.57 -14.82
C SER A 305 -33.75 37.08 -14.92
N VAL A 306 -32.81 36.36 -14.31
CA VAL A 306 -31.38 36.61 -14.34
C VAL A 306 -30.69 35.26 -14.42
N PRO A 307 -29.68 35.06 -15.28
CA PRO A 307 -28.95 33.80 -15.37
C PRO A 307 -28.46 33.30 -14.01
N LEU A 308 -28.71 32.03 -13.69
CA LEU A 308 -28.25 31.41 -12.45
C LEU A 308 -26.89 30.77 -12.70
N SER A 309 -25.87 31.11 -11.92
CA SER A 309 -24.54 30.50 -12.07
C SER A 309 -24.60 29.00 -11.76
N CYS A 310 -23.82 28.20 -12.50
CA CYS A 310 -23.71 26.78 -12.21
C CYS A 310 -23.10 26.57 -10.81
N PRO A 311 -23.76 25.79 -9.93
CA PRO A 311 -23.22 25.47 -8.62
C PRO A 311 -21.94 24.64 -8.75
N SER A 312 -21.08 24.69 -7.73
CA SER A 312 -19.89 23.84 -7.70
C SER A 312 -20.25 22.36 -7.85
N GLY A 313 -19.40 21.62 -8.57
CA GLY A 313 -19.66 20.25 -9.01
C GLY A 313 -20.38 20.17 -10.35
N THR A 314 -20.76 21.30 -10.95
CA THR A 314 -21.40 21.35 -12.27
C THR A 314 -20.76 22.42 -13.16
N TYR A 315 -20.91 22.30 -14.47
CA TYR A 315 -20.42 23.27 -15.44
C TYR A 315 -21.41 23.44 -16.59
N ASN A 316 -21.23 24.51 -17.36
CA ASN A 316 -21.92 24.68 -18.63
C ASN A 316 -21.03 25.40 -19.65
N ASN A 317 -20.68 24.73 -20.74
CA ASN A 317 -19.89 25.30 -21.84
C ASN A 317 -20.74 25.79 -23.03
N LEU A 318 -22.06 25.63 -22.98
CA LEU A 318 -22.99 25.98 -24.07
C LEU A 318 -23.93 27.11 -23.66
N THR A 319 -24.24 28.00 -24.60
CA THR A 319 -25.32 28.97 -24.40
C THR A 319 -26.69 28.27 -24.50
N GLY A 320 -27.71 28.86 -23.88
CA GLY A 320 -29.09 28.37 -23.99
C GLY A 320 -29.42 27.14 -23.14
N GLN A 321 -28.57 26.77 -22.18
CA GLN A 321 -28.84 25.60 -21.32
C GLN A 321 -29.81 25.93 -20.19
N TRP A 322 -30.71 24.98 -19.92
CA TRP A 322 -31.69 25.08 -18.84
C TRP A 322 -31.24 24.37 -17.56
N ASN A 323 -30.17 23.57 -17.62
CA ASN A 323 -29.56 22.90 -16.49
C ASN A 323 -28.04 22.83 -16.70
N CYS A 324 -27.28 22.77 -15.60
CA CYS A 324 -25.84 22.53 -15.68
C CYS A 324 -25.55 21.03 -15.83
N THR A 325 -24.40 20.72 -16.43
CA THR A 325 -23.92 19.34 -16.57
C THR A 325 -23.04 18.99 -15.38
N GLU A 326 -23.13 17.76 -14.87
CA GLU A 326 -22.24 17.28 -13.80
C GLU A 326 -20.78 17.32 -14.25
N CYS A 327 -19.88 17.71 -13.35
CA CYS A 327 -18.46 17.71 -13.61
C CYS A 327 -17.97 16.26 -13.82
N PRO A 328 -17.33 15.94 -14.95
CA PRO A 328 -16.90 14.58 -15.24
C PRO A 328 -15.82 14.10 -14.26
N ALA A 329 -15.81 12.79 -13.97
CA ALA A 329 -14.77 12.18 -13.13
C ALA A 329 -13.36 12.46 -13.68
N GLY A 330 -12.40 12.70 -12.78
CA GLY A 330 -11.06 13.17 -13.13
C GLY A 330 -10.90 14.70 -13.14
N PHE A 331 -11.98 15.45 -12.95
CA PHE A 331 -11.99 16.92 -12.89
C PHE A 331 -12.81 17.41 -11.69
N TYR A 332 -12.57 18.65 -11.29
CA TYR A 332 -13.40 19.35 -10.31
C TYR A 332 -13.95 20.63 -10.93
N CYS A 333 -15.15 21.06 -10.53
CA CYS A 333 -15.77 22.25 -11.08
C CYS A 333 -16.12 23.21 -9.95
N ASN A 334 -15.41 24.34 -9.88
CA ASN A 334 -15.78 25.44 -8.97
C ASN A 334 -17.08 26.11 -9.43
N GLU A 335 -17.62 27.04 -8.63
CA GLU A 335 -18.75 27.86 -9.08
C GLU A 335 -18.42 28.62 -10.37
N ASN A 336 -19.43 28.79 -11.23
CA ASN A 336 -19.31 29.54 -12.49
C ASN A 336 -18.26 28.95 -13.47
N THR A 337 -18.15 27.62 -13.52
CA THR A 337 -17.22 26.92 -14.44
C THR A 337 -17.79 26.84 -15.87
N THR A 338 -17.05 27.37 -16.84
CA THR A 338 -17.37 27.28 -18.28
C THR A 338 -16.85 25.99 -18.90
N SER A 339 -15.59 25.64 -18.66
CA SER A 339 -14.95 24.41 -19.12
C SER A 339 -14.31 23.68 -17.94
N TYR A 340 -14.58 22.39 -17.80
CA TYR A 340 -13.98 21.56 -16.76
C TYR A 340 -12.52 21.21 -17.04
N GLU A 341 -12.07 21.27 -18.30
CA GLU A 341 -10.74 20.81 -18.73
C GLU A 341 -9.58 21.57 -18.08
N ILE A 342 -9.83 22.81 -17.65
CA ILE A 342 -8.85 23.65 -16.96
C ILE A 342 -8.73 23.32 -15.46
N PHE A 343 -9.57 22.42 -14.94
CA PHE A 343 -9.60 22.00 -13.53
C PHE A 343 -9.41 20.49 -13.38
N PRO A 344 -8.27 19.93 -13.83
CA PRO A 344 -7.95 18.52 -13.63
C PRO A 344 -7.80 18.22 -12.14
N CYS A 345 -8.22 17.03 -11.73
CA CYS A 345 -8.04 16.58 -10.35
C CYS A 345 -6.54 16.60 -9.98
N PRO A 346 -6.14 17.29 -8.89
CA PRO A 346 -4.74 17.43 -8.53
C PRO A 346 -4.14 16.12 -8.02
N THR A 347 -2.81 16.04 -8.03
CA THR A 347 -2.07 14.92 -7.43
C THR A 347 -2.40 14.80 -5.93
N GLY A 348 -2.46 13.58 -5.41
CA GLY A 348 -2.87 13.26 -4.05
C GLY A 348 -4.38 13.19 -3.80
N TYR A 349 -5.20 13.49 -4.81
CA TYR A 349 -6.66 13.47 -4.72
C TYR A 349 -7.27 12.62 -5.85
N TYR A 350 -8.50 12.18 -5.66
CA TYR A 350 -9.33 11.57 -6.70
C TYR A 350 -10.64 12.35 -6.81
N CYS A 351 -11.23 12.48 -7.98
CA CYS A 351 -12.38 13.34 -8.21
C CYS A 351 -13.48 12.52 -8.91
N PRO A 352 -14.44 11.94 -8.16
CA PRO A 352 -15.60 11.29 -8.74
C PRO A 352 -16.51 12.31 -9.46
N ASN A 353 -17.56 11.81 -10.14
CA ASN A 353 -18.51 12.68 -10.84
C ASN A 353 -19.14 13.71 -9.89
N GLY A 354 -19.17 14.98 -10.30
CA GLY A 354 -19.73 16.06 -9.50
C GLY A 354 -18.80 16.65 -8.44
N THR A 355 -17.50 16.38 -8.48
CA THR A 355 -16.53 16.96 -7.53
C THR A 355 -16.52 18.50 -7.58
N LYS A 356 -16.67 19.13 -6.42
CA LYS A 356 -16.84 20.58 -6.29
C LYS A 356 -15.52 21.31 -6.16
N HIS A 357 -14.59 20.71 -5.43
CA HIS A 357 -13.33 21.32 -5.08
C HIS A 357 -12.17 20.35 -5.27
N ALA A 358 -11.01 20.90 -5.62
CA ALA A 358 -9.80 20.14 -5.90
C ALA A 358 -9.35 19.21 -4.74
N ASN A 359 -9.72 19.56 -3.51
CA ASN A 359 -9.27 18.91 -2.28
C ASN A 359 -10.37 18.13 -1.53
N GLU A 360 -11.53 17.92 -2.15
CA GLU A 360 -12.71 17.32 -1.50
C GLU A 360 -12.50 15.84 -1.12
N TYR A 361 -11.76 15.11 -1.95
CA TYR A 361 -11.57 13.67 -1.86
C TYR A 361 -10.08 13.33 -1.84
N PRO A 362 -9.40 13.53 -0.70
CA PRO A 362 -8.00 13.17 -0.55
C PRO A 362 -7.82 11.66 -0.61
N CYS A 363 -6.71 11.21 -1.20
CA CYS A 363 -6.29 9.82 -1.05
C CYS A 363 -6.09 9.50 0.44
N PRO A 364 -6.62 8.37 0.94
CA PRO A 364 -6.54 8.02 2.35
C PRO A 364 -5.10 7.77 2.80
N LYS A 365 -4.86 7.86 4.12
CA LYS A 365 -3.56 7.51 4.71
C LYS A 365 -3.12 6.10 4.27
N GLY A 366 -1.82 5.89 4.10
CA GLY A 366 -1.28 4.65 3.53
C GLY A 366 -1.32 4.61 1.99
N THR A 367 -1.88 5.61 1.32
CA THR A 367 -1.90 5.73 -0.14
C THR A 367 -1.42 7.11 -0.60
N TYR A 368 -1.00 7.22 -1.86
CA TYR A 368 -0.61 8.46 -2.51
C TYR A 368 -0.99 8.43 -3.99
N ARG A 369 -0.96 9.58 -4.66
CA ARG A 369 -1.17 9.65 -6.11
C ARG A 369 -0.31 10.73 -6.74
N ASP A 370 0.63 10.33 -7.58
CA ASP A 370 1.60 11.22 -8.25
C ASP A 370 1.14 11.75 -9.61
N THR A 371 0.03 11.25 -10.13
CA THR A 371 -0.55 11.65 -11.42
C THR A 371 -1.77 12.56 -11.25
N LEU A 372 -2.10 13.33 -12.28
CA LEU A 372 -3.33 14.13 -12.36
C LEU A 372 -4.53 13.28 -12.81
N MET A 373 -5.74 13.80 -12.65
CA MET A 373 -7.00 13.18 -13.10
C MET A 373 -7.37 11.86 -12.41
N GLY A 374 -7.28 11.80 -11.08
CA GLY A 374 -7.84 10.68 -10.32
C GLY A 374 -9.35 10.69 -10.42
N GLN A 375 -9.97 9.55 -10.66
CA GLN A 375 -11.42 9.40 -10.83
C GLN A 375 -12.06 8.73 -9.62
N SER A 376 -11.37 7.79 -8.98
CA SER A 376 -11.88 7.07 -7.81
C SER A 376 -10.77 6.71 -6.81
N GLU A 377 -11.17 6.29 -5.60
CA GLU A 377 -10.23 5.87 -4.54
C GLU A 377 -9.28 4.76 -4.98
N SER A 378 -9.69 3.90 -5.92
CA SER A 378 -8.84 2.87 -6.53
C SER A 378 -7.62 3.43 -7.29
N ASP A 379 -7.66 4.69 -7.69
CA ASP A 379 -6.54 5.36 -8.36
C ASP A 379 -5.49 5.87 -7.37
N CYS A 380 -5.75 5.76 -6.07
CA CYS A 380 -4.77 6.00 -5.02
C CYS A 380 -3.86 4.78 -4.91
N LEU A 381 -2.59 4.99 -5.19
CA LEU A 381 -1.57 3.94 -5.12
C LEU A 381 -1.22 3.68 -3.65
N PRO A 382 -1.23 2.43 -3.18
CA PRO A 382 -0.74 2.11 -1.85
C PRO A 382 0.74 2.49 -1.74
N CYS A 383 1.13 2.99 -0.57
CA CYS A 383 2.54 3.26 -0.30
C CYS A 383 3.35 1.97 -0.50
N THR A 384 4.39 2.04 -1.31
CA THR A 384 5.25 0.89 -1.62
C THR A 384 6.01 0.44 -0.39
N ALA A 385 6.33 -0.85 -0.31
CA ALA A 385 7.08 -1.40 0.82
C ALA A 385 8.42 -0.65 1.05
N GLY A 386 8.80 -0.47 2.31
CA GLY A 386 9.92 0.37 2.74
C GLY A 386 9.59 1.87 2.88
N TYR A 387 8.41 2.32 2.43
CA TYR A 387 7.97 3.73 2.51
C TYR A 387 6.63 3.84 3.23
N TYR A 388 6.35 5.03 3.77
CA TYR A 388 5.07 5.32 4.45
C TYR A 388 4.39 6.60 3.95
N CYS A 389 3.06 6.63 4.08
CA CYS A 389 2.16 7.70 3.66
C CYS A 389 1.39 8.20 4.88
N GLY A 390 1.99 9.13 5.63
CA GLY A 390 1.56 9.51 6.98
C GLY A 390 0.28 10.36 7.06
N THR A 391 -0.04 11.06 5.98
CA THR A 391 -1.20 11.96 5.90
C THR A 391 -2.06 11.62 4.68
N GLN A 392 -3.29 12.12 4.68
CA GLN A 392 -4.19 12.06 3.52
C GLN A 392 -3.74 13.09 2.47
N GLY A 393 -4.13 12.90 1.21
CA GLY A 393 -3.92 13.90 0.16
C GLY A 393 -2.50 13.94 -0.43
N LEU A 394 -1.73 12.85 -0.29
CA LEU A 394 -0.30 12.84 -0.63
C LEU A 394 -0.06 12.67 -2.13
N SER A 395 0.72 13.57 -2.73
CA SER A 395 1.18 13.45 -4.12
C SER A 395 2.43 12.57 -4.28
N ALA A 396 3.10 12.25 -3.18
CA ALA A 396 4.28 11.41 -3.11
C ALA A 396 4.36 10.76 -1.72
N VAL A 397 5.17 9.71 -1.60
CA VAL A 397 5.44 9.06 -0.31
C VAL A 397 5.98 10.07 0.73
N SER A 398 5.63 9.92 2.01
CA SER A 398 6.07 10.83 3.07
C SER A 398 7.56 10.66 3.40
N GLY A 399 8.06 9.44 3.32
CA GLY A 399 9.44 9.10 3.65
C GLY A 399 9.66 7.59 3.72
N GLN A 400 10.91 7.22 3.98
CA GLN A 400 11.30 5.83 4.24
C GLN A 400 10.89 5.41 5.66
N CYS A 401 10.69 4.11 5.86
CA CYS A 401 10.48 3.54 7.19
C CYS A 401 11.64 3.87 8.12
N SER A 402 11.35 4.18 9.38
CA SER A 402 12.37 4.50 10.38
C SER A 402 13.26 3.29 10.65
N ALA A 403 14.53 3.55 10.99
CA ALA A 403 15.44 2.50 11.41
C ALA A 403 14.88 1.72 12.62
N GLY A 404 15.02 0.40 12.61
CA GLY A 404 14.41 -0.51 13.59
C GLY A 404 13.00 -0.99 13.24
N TYR A 405 12.40 -0.46 12.16
CA TYR A 405 11.06 -0.81 11.70
C TYR A 405 11.08 -1.21 10.23
N PHE A 406 10.14 -2.08 9.86
CA PHE A 406 9.88 -2.43 8.47
C PHE A 406 8.46 -2.02 8.08
N CYS A 407 8.30 -1.52 6.86
CA CYS A 407 7.04 -1.05 6.31
C CYS A 407 6.68 -1.96 5.14
N VAL A 408 5.50 -2.60 5.20
CA VAL A 408 4.98 -3.36 4.05
C VAL A 408 4.09 -2.45 3.19
N LEU A 409 3.28 -3.03 2.32
CA LEU A 409 2.40 -2.27 1.43
C LEU A 409 1.33 -1.51 2.21
N GLY A 410 1.13 -0.23 1.91
CA GLY A 410 0.10 0.60 2.54
C GLY A 410 0.46 1.17 3.91
N ALA A 411 1.75 1.21 4.27
CA ALA A 411 2.20 1.79 5.53
C ALA A 411 1.81 3.28 5.66
N TRP A 412 1.20 3.63 6.80
CA TRP A 412 0.74 4.98 7.12
C TRP A 412 1.52 5.61 8.27
N SER A 413 2.58 4.96 8.74
CA SER A 413 3.48 5.43 9.79
C SER A 413 4.90 4.97 9.47
N ALA A 414 5.90 5.79 9.82
CA ALA A 414 7.32 5.41 9.74
C ALA A 414 7.71 4.35 10.78
N THR A 415 6.88 4.17 11.82
CA THR A 415 7.06 3.22 12.92
C THR A 415 5.74 2.45 13.12
N PRO A 416 5.36 1.59 12.17
CA PRO A 416 4.15 0.78 12.29
C PRO A 416 4.26 -0.18 13.48
N THR A 417 3.17 -0.37 14.22
CA THR A 417 3.11 -1.22 15.42
C THR A 417 2.06 -2.32 15.31
N ASP A 418 1.53 -2.52 14.11
CA ASP A 418 0.40 -3.41 13.84
C ASP A 418 0.81 -4.89 13.91
N TYR A 419 2.12 -5.17 13.84
CA TYR A 419 2.67 -6.53 13.82
C TYR A 419 3.94 -6.65 14.67
N ASN A 420 3.76 -6.76 16.00
CA ASN A 420 4.85 -6.80 16.98
C ASN A 420 5.16 -8.20 17.55
N ASN A 421 4.49 -9.26 17.07
CA ASN A 421 4.62 -10.60 17.67
C ASN A 421 4.54 -11.70 16.59
N PHE A 422 5.62 -11.87 15.83
CA PHE A 422 5.81 -12.99 14.92
C PHE A 422 6.81 -13.96 15.51
N THR A 423 6.32 -15.12 15.93
CA THR A 423 7.11 -16.21 16.54
C THR A 423 7.68 -17.18 15.50
N SER A 424 7.31 -17.07 14.23
CA SER A 424 7.93 -17.78 13.10
C SER A 424 8.34 -16.80 12.02
N GLY A 425 9.55 -16.95 11.47
CA GLY A 425 10.06 -16.19 10.33
C GLY A 425 9.38 -16.54 9.00
N ASP A 426 8.07 -16.81 9.01
CA ASP A 426 7.31 -17.00 7.80
C ASP A 426 7.25 -15.64 7.09
N CYS A 427 7.88 -15.54 5.93
CA CYS A 427 7.95 -14.35 5.06
C CYS A 427 6.57 -13.87 4.53
N LEU A 428 5.48 -14.32 5.14
CA LEU A 428 4.11 -13.94 4.84
C LEU A 428 3.61 -13.02 5.96
N CYS A 429 3.93 -11.73 5.83
CA CYS A 429 3.20 -10.72 6.59
C CYS A 429 1.70 -10.90 6.32
N PRO A 430 0.82 -10.93 7.34
CA PRO A 430 -0.62 -10.98 7.11
C PRO A 430 -1.02 -9.83 6.19
N ALA A 431 -1.91 -10.09 5.23
CA ALA A 431 -2.35 -9.10 4.24
C ALA A 431 -2.95 -7.80 4.85
N ASN A 432 -3.25 -7.81 6.16
CA ASN A 432 -3.80 -6.69 6.91
C ASN A 432 -2.75 -5.94 7.79
N SER A 433 -1.48 -6.33 7.77
CA SER A 433 -0.42 -5.63 8.49
C SER A 433 0.17 -4.51 7.64
N THR A 434 0.51 -3.38 8.26
CA THR A 434 1.24 -2.28 7.58
C THR A 434 2.74 -2.23 7.93
N GLY A 435 3.19 -3.13 8.80
CA GLY A 435 4.59 -3.28 9.21
C GLY A 435 4.74 -3.52 10.71
N GLY A 436 5.98 -3.51 11.20
CA GLY A 436 6.27 -3.74 12.62
C GLY A 436 7.66 -3.33 13.05
N ILE A 437 7.90 -3.43 14.36
CA ILE A 437 9.24 -3.34 14.94
C ILE A 437 9.98 -4.68 14.77
N CYS A 438 11.26 -4.61 14.42
CA CYS A 438 12.06 -5.80 14.14
C CYS A 438 12.40 -6.51 15.45
N GLN A 439 12.11 -7.81 15.51
CA GLN A 439 12.24 -8.62 16.73
C GLN A 439 13.68 -9.12 16.92
N PRO A 440 14.06 -9.59 18.12
CA PRO A 440 15.35 -10.23 18.34
C PRO A 440 15.61 -11.35 17.32
N GLY A 441 16.87 -11.47 16.90
CA GLY A 441 17.29 -12.29 15.75
C GLY A 441 17.20 -11.56 14.39
N TYR A 442 16.66 -10.34 14.34
CA TYR A 442 16.53 -9.53 13.12
C TYR A 442 16.92 -8.07 13.37
N TYR A 443 17.27 -7.36 12.29
CA TYR A 443 17.50 -5.92 12.29
C TYR A 443 16.89 -5.28 11.03
N CYS A 444 16.67 -3.97 11.06
CA CYS A 444 16.00 -3.22 10.01
C CYS A 444 16.67 -1.87 9.77
N PRO A 445 17.51 -1.77 8.72
CA PRO A 445 17.97 -0.49 8.21
C PRO A 445 16.82 0.44 7.81
N VAL A 446 17.12 1.72 7.61
CA VAL A 446 16.14 2.69 7.09
C VAL A 446 15.56 2.20 5.77
N GLY A 447 14.23 2.23 5.64
CA GLY A 447 13.53 1.80 4.44
C GLY A 447 13.38 0.28 4.28
N SER A 448 13.50 -0.49 5.36
CA SER A 448 13.29 -1.95 5.32
C SER A 448 11.85 -2.29 4.92
N MET A 449 11.71 -3.20 3.94
CA MET A 449 10.43 -3.75 3.53
C MET A 449 10.04 -5.03 4.30
N GLU A 450 11.04 -5.70 4.87
CA GLU A 450 10.90 -6.91 5.68
C GLU A 450 12.04 -6.97 6.72
N PRO A 451 11.89 -7.72 7.82
CA PRO A 451 12.96 -7.91 8.78
C PRO A 451 14.17 -8.61 8.15
N THR A 452 15.36 -8.00 8.27
CA THR A 452 16.60 -8.63 7.81
C THR A 452 17.12 -9.56 8.90
N VAL A 453 17.42 -10.81 8.54
CA VAL A 453 18.01 -11.81 9.43
C VAL A 453 19.35 -11.30 9.96
N CYS A 454 19.62 -11.48 11.26
CA CYS A 454 20.95 -11.22 11.79
C CYS A 454 21.97 -12.17 11.15
N ASP A 455 23.02 -11.62 10.55
CA ASP A 455 24.03 -12.36 9.80
C ASP A 455 24.82 -13.35 10.69
N GLU A 456 25.41 -14.37 10.06
CA GLU A 456 26.29 -15.30 10.77
C GLU A 456 27.43 -14.57 11.50
N GLY A 457 27.81 -15.10 12.67
CA GLY A 457 28.82 -14.47 13.54
C GLY A 457 28.34 -13.22 14.30
N HIS A 458 27.12 -12.73 14.05
CA HIS A 458 26.54 -11.58 14.76
C HIS A 458 25.24 -11.96 15.47
N TYR A 459 24.84 -11.12 16.43
CA TYR A 459 23.59 -11.28 17.16
C TYR A 459 22.80 -9.98 17.25
N CYS A 460 21.49 -10.12 17.45
CA CYS A 460 20.51 -9.05 17.48
C CYS A 460 19.58 -9.29 18.68
N ASP A 461 19.92 -8.76 19.84
CA ASP A 461 19.31 -9.11 21.14
C ASP A 461 18.09 -8.29 21.55
N THR A 462 17.93 -7.13 20.94
CA THR A 462 16.94 -6.13 21.33
C THR A 462 15.98 -5.85 20.17
N PRO A 463 14.68 -5.64 20.44
CA PRO A 463 13.76 -5.20 19.41
C PRO A 463 14.13 -3.82 18.87
N GLY A 464 13.89 -3.58 17.58
CA GLY A 464 14.04 -2.26 16.95
C GLY A 464 15.46 -1.92 16.55
N LEU A 465 16.32 -2.92 16.33
CA LEU A 465 17.69 -2.70 15.90
C LEU A 465 17.76 -2.20 14.45
N ALA A 466 18.48 -1.11 14.23
CA ALA A 466 18.77 -0.54 12.91
C ALA A 466 19.89 -1.29 12.17
N THR A 467 20.83 -1.83 12.95
CA THR A 467 22.01 -2.56 12.55
C THR A 467 22.21 -3.70 13.54
N MET A 468 23.03 -4.70 13.21
CA MET A 468 23.39 -5.77 14.14
C MET A 468 23.88 -5.21 15.48
N ALA A 469 23.53 -5.88 16.59
CA ALA A 469 23.90 -5.42 17.93
C ALA A 469 25.40 -5.59 18.18
N GLY A 470 25.95 -6.74 17.76
CA GLY A 470 27.36 -7.04 17.94
C GLY A 470 27.77 -8.39 17.39
N GLN A 471 29.04 -8.73 17.61
CA GLN A 471 29.62 -10.02 17.25
C GLN A 471 29.44 -11.03 18.38
N CYS A 472 29.30 -12.31 18.02
CA CYS A 472 29.13 -13.36 19.01
C CYS A 472 30.37 -13.56 19.90
N GLN A 473 30.11 -13.94 21.14
CA GLN A 473 31.15 -14.06 22.17
C GLN A 473 32.11 -15.20 21.84
N ALA A 474 33.40 -15.01 22.14
CA ALA A 474 34.39 -16.07 22.03
C ALA A 474 33.96 -17.31 22.85
N GLY A 475 34.17 -18.49 22.26
CA GLY A 475 33.70 -19.77 22.80
C GLY A 475 32.31 -20.20 22.29
N TYR A 476 31.66 -19.36 21.49
CA TYR A 476 30.37 -19.62 20.84
C TYR A 476 30.46 -19.30 19.35
N TYR A 477 29.56 -19.88 18.56
CA TYR A 477 29.37 -19.51 17.15
C TYR A 477 27.91 -19.19 16.88
N CYS A 478 27.67 -18.31 15.90
CA CYS A 478 26.34 -17.90 15.47
C CYS A 478 26.10 -18.33 14.02
N ALA A 479 25.04 -19.12 13.81
CA ALA A 479 24.62 -19.71 12.54
C ALA A 479 23.56 -18.87 11.80
N GLY A 480 23.34 -17.62 12.23
CA GLY A 480 22.32 -16.71 11.72
C GLY A 480 21.10 -16.65 12.64
N GLN A 481 20.37 -15.53 12.61
CA GLN A 481 19.21 -15.26 13.50
C GLN A 481 19.51 -15.32 15.01
N ALA A 482 20.77 -15.19 15.42
CA ALA A 482 21.11 -15.21 16.85
C ALA A 482 20.50 -14.01 17.58
N ASP A 483 19.76 -14.28 18.64
CA ASP A 483 19.12 -13.28 19.52
C ASP A 483 19.97 -12.97 20.76
N ARG A 484 21.16 -13.54 20.87
CA ARG A 484 22.10 -13.30 21.96
C ARG A 484 23.52 -13.63 21.54
N GLN A 485 24.49 -13.10 22.28
CA GLN A 485 25.92 -13.27 21.99
C GLN A 485 26.46 -14.68 22.29
N ASP A 486 25.74 -15.48 23.07
CA ASP A 486 26.12 -16.81 23.58
C ASP A 486 25.03 -17.88 23.31
N PRO A 487 24.65 -18.11 22.04
CA PRO A 487 23.57 -19.05 21.70
C PRO A 487 23.92 -20.49 22.11
N THR A 488 22.92 -21.26 22.55
CA THR A 488 23.06 -22.67 22.98
C THR A 488 21.92 -23.55 22.46
N ASP A 489 21.13 -23.04 21.53
CA ASP A 489 19.92 -23.71 21.01
C ASP A 489 20.23 -24.70 19.86
N GLY A 490 21.46 -24.67 19.34
CA GLY A 490 21.90 -25.47 18.20
C GLY A 490 21.31 -25.04 16.85
N THR A 491 20.43 -24.04 16.83
CA THR A 491 19.72 -23.55 15.63
C THR A 491 20.26 -22.20 15.21
N THR A 492 20.26 -21.22 16.10
CA THR A 492 20.84 -19.88 15.86
C THR A 492 22.32 -19.82 16.21
N GLY A 493 22.80 -20.83 16.95
CA GLY A 493 24.21 -21.03 17.28
C GLY A 493 24.38 -22.02 18.42
N ASN A 494 25.63 -22.28 18.80
CA ASN A 494 25.91 -23.12 19.96
C ASN A 494 27.27 -22.80 20.59
N ILE A 495 27.54 -23.41 21.74
CA ILE A 495 28.88 -23.51 22.32
C ILE A 495 29.81 -24.14 21.28
N CYS A 496 31.02 -23.63 21.16
CA CYS A 496 32.02 -24.13 20.23
C CYS A 496 32.23 -25.65 20.43
N PRO A 497 32.04 -26.49 19.41
CA PRO A 497 32.08 -27.93 19.59
C PRO A 497 33.52 -28.43 19.80
N PRO A 498 33.69 -29.65 20.37
CA PRO A 498 35.00 -30.26 20.50
C PRO A 498 35.72 -30.39 19.15
N GLY A 499 37.05 -30.35 19.19
CA GLY A 499 37.91 -30.36 18.00
C GLY A 499 37.94 -29.02 17.25
N ARG A 500 37.23 -27.99 17.72
CA ARG A 500 37.17 -26.67 17.09
C ARG A 500 37.45 -25.57 18.08
N TYR A 501 37.73 -24.36 17.58
CA TYR A 501 37.85 -23.14 18.36
C TYR A 501 37.10 -21.99 17.70
N CYS A 502 36.51 -21.13 18.52
CA CYS A 502 35.60 -20.06 18.10
C CYS A 502 36.04 -18.75 18.76
N GLY A 503 36.69 -17.88 17.98
CA GLY A 503 36.98 -16.52 18.39
C GLY A 503 35.72 -15.64 18.40
N VAL A 504 35.90 -14.33 18.63
CA VAL A 504 34.80 -13.36 18.54
C VAL A 504 34.26 -13.35 17.11
N GLY A 505 32.94 -13.39 16.95
CA GLY A 505 32.27 -13.33 15.65
C GLY A 505 32.38 -14.59 14.80
N THR A 506 32.58 -15.76 15.41
CA THR A 506 32.69 -17.03 14.66
C THR A 506 31.35 -17.43 14.04
N THR A 507 31.38 -17.77 12.75
CA THR A 507 30.20 -18.22 11.99
C THR A 507 29.96 -19.73 12.13
N SER A 508 28.98 -20.28 11.42
CA SER A 508 28.72 -21.73 11.35
C SER A 508 29.92 -22.56 10.86
N ASN A 509 30.89 -21.94 10.20
CA ASN A 509 32.13 -22.58 9.76
C ASN A 509 33.24 -22.40 10.80
N GLN A 510 33.14 -23.09 11.94
CA GLN A 510 34.09 -22.93 13.03
C GLN A 510 35.47 -23.49 12.65
N ALA A 511 36.54 -22.80 13.04
CA ALA A 511 37.90 -23.25 12.75
C ALA A 511 38.21 -24.57 13.47
N LYS A 512 38.83 -25.51 12.75
CA LYS A 512 39.24 -26.81 13.30
C LYS A 512 40.57 -26.67 14.04
N CYS A 513 40.75 -27.45 15.11
CA CYS A 513 42.06 -27.62 15.72
C CYS A 513 43.06 -28.14 14.65
N PRO A 514 44.25 -27.54 14.54
CA PRO A 514 45.23 -27.90 13.51
C PRO A 514 45.76 -29.33 13.71
N SER A 515 46.26 -29.95 12.64
CA SER A 515 46.93 -31.27 12.72
C SER A 515 48.07 -31.24 13.74
N GLY A 516 48.29 -32.34 14.45
CA GLY A 516 49.22 -32.41 15.59
C GLY A 516 48.59 -31.96 16.92
N THR A 517 47.32 -31.53 16.92
CA THR A 517 46.55 -31.18 18.12
C THR A 517 45.17 -31.84 18.11
N PHE A 518 44.54 -31.93 19.28
CA PHE A 518 43.16 -32.38 19.46
C PHE A 518 42.50 -31.60 20.61
N SER A 519 41.17 -31.56 20.67
CA SER A 519 40.47 -31.03 21.85
C SER A 519 39.16 -31.75 22.08
N ASN A 520 39.00 -32.36 23.26
CA ASN A 520 37.72 -32.90 23.71
C ASN A 520 36.85 -31.87 24.43
N LYS A 521 37.34 -30.63 24.61
CA LYS A 521 36.64 -29.55 25.31
C LYS A 521 35.75 -28.77 24.37
N THR A 522 34.57 -28.42 24.86
CA THR A 522 33.68 -27.42 24.25
C THR A 522 34.10 -26.01 24.67
N GLY A 523 33.76 -25.01 23.86
CA GLY A 523 33.95 -23.60 24.20
C GLY A 523 35.38 -23.09 24.03
N ASN A 524 36.22 -23.79 23.25
CA ASN A 524 37.56 -23.30 22.92
C ASN A 524 37.45 -21.98 22.15
N THR A 525 38.28 -21.02 22.50
CA THR A 525 38.25 -19.65 21.97
C THR A 525 39.35 -19.41 20.94
N LEU A 526 40.49 -20.06 21.13
CA LEU A 526 41.71 -19.85 20.34
C LEU A 526 42.31 -21.20 19.93
N SER A 527 43.15 -21.18 18.89
CA SER A 527 43.90 -22.37 18.48
C SER A 527 44.85 -22.90 19.56
N SER A 528 45.29 -22.05 20.48
CA SER A 528 46.09 -22.44 21.65
C SER A 528 45.33 -23.27 22.68
N ASP A 529 43.99 -23.27 22.63
CA ASP A 529 43.16 -24.10 23.51
C ASP A 529 43.13 -25.57 23.04
N CYS A 530 43.57 -25.83 21.81
CA CYS A 530 43.79 -27.17 21.29
C CYS A 530 44.99 -27.80 22.00
N THR A 531 44.79 -29.02 22.51
CA THR A 531 45.83 -29.75 23.23
C THR A 531 46.77 -30.42 22.23
N PRO A 532 48.10 -30.22 22.31
CA PRO A 532 49.05 -30.96 21.49
C PRO A 532 48.88 -32.46 21.65
N CYS A 533 49.09 -33.22 20.57
CA CYS A 533 48.98 -34.67 20.62
C CYS A 533 49.88 -35.24 21.71
N THR A 534 49.31 -36.12 22.55
CA THR A 534 50.05 -36.71 23.67
C THR A 534 51.23 -37.53 23.16
N GLN A 535 52.36 -37.47 23.86
CA GLN A 535 53.54 -38.25 23.54
C GLN A 535 53.21 -39.75 23.35
N GLY A 536 53.80 -40.39 22.33
CA GLY A 536 53.51 -41.77 21.94
C GLY A 536 52.31 -41.92 21.00
N TYR A 537 51.57 -40.84 20.72
CA TYR A 537 50.42 -40.81 19.82
C TYR A 537 50.59 -39.74 18.74
N TYR A 538 49.82 -39.86 17.66
CA TYR A 538 49.79 -38.88 16.56
C TYR A 538 48.37 -38.42 16.23
N CYS A 539 48.27 -37.21 15.70
CA CYS A 539 47.02 -36.52 15.40
C CYS A 539 47.03 -36.08 13.92
N GLU A 540 46.65 -37.00 13.04
CA GLU A 540 46.81 -36.89 11.57
C GLU A 540 45.97 -35.79 10.93
N ASN A 541 44.69 -35.73 11.30
CA ASN A 541 43.72 -34.84 10.68
C ASN A 541 43.45 -33.61 11.56
N GLU A 542 42.96 -32.55 10.94
CA GLU A 542 42.41 -31.40 11.67
C GLU A 542 41.06 -31.74 12.31
N GLY A 543 40.74 -31.07 13.42
CA GLY A 543 39.42 -31.18 14.03
C GLY A 543 39.24 -32.37 14.95
N LEU A 544 40.32 -33.00 15.38
CA LEU A 544 40.28 -34.20 16.21
C LEU A 544 39.81 -33.89 17.63
N THR A 545 38.97 -34.77 18.15
CA THR A 545 38.52 -34.75 19.55
C THR A 545 39.33 -35.70 20.45
N GLN A 546 40.12 -36.57 19.83
CA GLN A 546 41.03 -37.53 20.45
C GLN A 546 42.18 -37.86 19.47
N PRO A 547 43.33 -38.37 19.95
CA PRO A 547 44.42 -38.78 19.05
C PRO A 547 43.99 -39.80 18.00
N THR A 548 44.60 -39.77 16.81
CA THR A 548 44.31 -40.72 15.72
C THR A 548 44.69 -42.14 16.11
N GLY A 549 45.87 -42.30 16.71
CA GLY A 549 46.39 -43.60 17.10
C GLY A 549 47.77 -43.52 17.74
N PRO A 550 48.31 -44.67 18.22
CA PRO A 550 49.67 -44.77 18.73
C PRO A 550 50.71 -44.68 17.60
N CYS A 551 51.93 -44.30 17.94
CA CYS A 551 53.07 -44.29 17.02
C CYS A 551 53.35 -45.69 16.45
N ASP A 552 53.73 -45.76 15.17
CA ASP A 552 54.03 -47.02 14.49
C ASP A 552 55.26 -47.71 15.08
N ALA A 553 55.27 -49.03 15.04
CA ALA A 553 56.42 -49.83 15.46
C ALA A 553 57.65 -49.47 14.59
N GLY A 554 58.80 -49.27 15.24
CA GLY A 554 60.02 -48.77 14.60
C GLY A 554 60.17 -47.24 14.64
N TYR A 555 59.17 -46.50 15.12
CA TYR A 555 59.18 -45.04 15.19
C TYR A 555 58.80 -44.55 16.59
N TYR A 556 59.17 -43.31 16.91
CA TYR A 556 58.77 -42.66 18.15
C TYR A 556 58.15 -41.28 17.91
N CYS A 557 57.15 -40.94 18.72
CA CYS A 557 56.34 -39.74 18.57
C CYS A 557 56.43 -38.86 19.83
N PRO A 558 57.25 -37.78 19.82
CA PRO A 558 57.22 -36.75 20.85
C PRO A 558 55.84 -36.05 20.94
N THR A 559 55.68 -35.09 21.85
CA THR A 559 54.43 -34.31 21.92
C THR A 559 54.18 -33.54 20.61
N GLY A 560 52.92 -33.49 20.17
CA GLY A 560 52.47 -32.66 19.04
C GLY A 560 52.66 -33.24 17.63
N GLN A 561 52.91 -34.54 17.50
CA GLN A 561 53.12 -35.16 16.19
C GLN A 561 51.80 -35.36 15.42
N ASN A 562 51.87 -35.20 14.10
CA ASN A 562 50.75 -35.35 13.18
C ASN A 562 50.88 -36.57 12.26
N MET A 563 51.88 -37.42 12.46
CA MET A 563 52.09 -38.63 11.67
C MET A 563 52.51 -39.76 12.59
N SER A 564 52.18 -40.99 12.22
CA SER A 564 52.48 -42.19 13.01
C SER A 564 53.95 -42.57 13.02
N ASN A 565 54.76 -42.05 12.10
CA ASN A 565 56.15 -42.43 11.87
C ASN A 565 57.12 -41.23 11.72
N PRO A 566 57.08 -40.21 12.63
CA PRO A 566 57.80 -38.95 12.44
C PRO A 566 59.32 -39.09 12.65
N TYR A 567 59.72 -39.94 13.61
CA TYR A 567 61.12 -40.17 13.93
C TYR A 567 61.43 -41.65 13.97
N THR A 568 62.30 -42.10 13.08
CA THR A 568 62.77 -43.49 13.00
C THR A 568 63.68 -43.82 14.19
N CYS A 569 63.50 -44.99 14.80
CA CYS A 569 64.40 -45.47 15.84
C CYS A 569 65.82 -45.65 15.28
N SER A 570 66.83 -45.08 15.94
CA SER A 570 68.23 -45.19 15.50
C SER A 570 68.82 -46.57 15.82
N ALA A 571 69.91 -46.95 15.16
CA ALA A 571 70.64 -48.17 15.50
C ALA A 571 71.09 -48.15 16.98
N GLY A 572 71.08 -49.30 17.63
CA GLY A 572 71.28 -49.48 19.08
C GLY A 572 70.01 -49.27 19.92
N PHE A 573 68.90 -48.84 19.30
CA PHE A 573 67.61 -48.63 19.94
C PHE A 573 66.51 -49.43 19.25
N TYR A 574 65.39 -49.63 19.97
CA TYR A 574 64.15 -50.18 19.45
C TYR A 574 62.96 -49.35 19.91
N CYS A 575 61.90 -49.36 19.11
CA CYS A 575 60.71 -48.56 19.33
C CYS A 575 59.46 -49.43 19.13
N PRO A 576 58.89 -50.02 20.20
CA PRO A 576 57.59 -50.69 20.11
C PRO A 576 56.46 -49.69 19.76
N THR A 577 55.29 -50.19 19.35
CA THR A 577 54.12 -49.35 19.08
C THR A 577 53.80 -48.43 20.26
N GLY A 578 53.58 -47.14 20.00
CA GLY A 578 53.30 -46.15 21.04
C GLY A 578 54.55 -45.58 21.74
N SER A 579 55.75 -45.78 21.19
CA SER A 579 56.97 -45.18 21.73
C SER A 579 56.93 -43.65 21.62
N PHE A 580 57.24 -42.95 22.70
CA PHE A 580 57.39 -41.49 22.70
C PHE A 580 58.85 -41.04 22.57
N GLU A 581 59.78 -41.93 22.87
CA GLU A 581 61.22 -41.79 22.70
C GLU A 581 61.81 -43.14 22.27
N GLN A 582 63.03 -43.13 21.75
CA GLN A 582 63.74 -44.35 21.40
C GLN A 582 64.26 -45.09 22.65
N ILE A 583 64.06 -46.41 22.71
CA ILE A 583 64.43 -47.23 23.86
C ILE A 583 65.75 -47.97 23.57
N LYS A 584 66.74 -47.88 24.46
CA LYS A 584 68.02 -48.59 24.27
C LYS A 584 67.80 -50.10 24.28
N CYS A 585 68.50 -50.83 23.41
CA CYS A 585 68.55 -52.30 23.52
C CYS A 585 69.10 -52.69 24.91
N PRO A 586 68.54 -53.71 25.57
CA PRO A 586 69.08 -54.23 26.82
C PRO A 586 70.41 -54.98 26.60
N SER A 587 71.20 -55.18 27.66
CA SER A 587 72.40 -56.04 27.59
C SER A 587 72.03 -57.43 27.10
N GLY A 588 72.91 -58.06 26.33
CA GLY A 588 72.65 -59.34 25.65
C GLY A 588 71.91 -59.18 24.31
N GLU A 589 71.50 -57.97 23.95
CA GLU A 589 70.86 -57.65 22.67
C GLU A 589 71.55 -56.47 21.97
N TYR A 590 71.38 -56.36 20.66
CA TYR A 590 71.93 -55.28 19.83
C TYR A 590 70.96 -54.93 18.71
N GLN A 591 71.16 -53.78 18.05
CA GLN A 591 70.40 -53.45 16.86
C GLN A 591 71.24 -52.67 15.85
N ASP A 592 71.48 -53.26 14.68
CA ASP A 592 72.28 -52.71 13.59
C ASP A 592 71.44 -52.00 12.52
N GLN A 593 70.12 -52.20 12.54
CA GLN A 593 69.19 -51.60 11.59
C GLN A 593 68.35 -50.50 12.25
N GLN A 594 68.07 -49.44 11.51
CA GLN A 594 67.14 -48.41 11.94
C GLN A 594 65.70 -48.90 11.80
N GLY A 595 64.78 -48.27 12.53
CA GLY A 595 63.34 -48.50 12.37
C GLY A 595 62.85 -49.83 12.92
N GLN A 596 63.54 -50.38 13.92
CA GLN A 596 63.22 -51.70 14.45
C GLN A 596 62.35 -51.59 15.71
N SER A 597 61.37 -52.48 15.82
CA SER A 597 60.45 -52.55 16.96
C SER A 597 60.92 -53.47 18.09
N SER A 598 62.02 -54.18 17.87
CA SER A 598 62.66 -55.08 18.84
C SER A 598 64.16 -55.17 18.54
N CYS A 599 64.96 -55.59 19.52
CA CYS A 599 66.39 -55.81 19.35
C CYS A 599 66.69 -57.25 18.91
N LYS A 600 67.89 -57.47 18.37
CA LYS A 600 68.41 -58.78 17.97
C LYS A 600 69.24 -59.35 19.13
N THR A 601 69.10 -60.64 19.39
CA THR A 601 69.93 -61.33 20.39
C THR A 601 71.40 -61.32 19.97
N CYS A 602 72.31 -61.04 20.91
CA CYS A 602 73.75 -61.06 20.66
C CYS A 602 74.18 -62.47 20.22
N PRO A 603 74.85 -62.64 19.07
CA PRO A 603 75.22 -63.95 18.56
C PRO A 603 76.33 -64.59 19.40
N ALA A 604 76.35 -65.91 19.45
CA ALA A 604 77.36 -66.68 20.15
C ALA A 604 78.78 -66.34 19.66
N GLY A 605 79.75 -66.38 20.58
CA GLY A 605 81.13 -65.93 20.38
C GLY A 605 81.31 -64.41 20.57
N TYR A 606 80.25 -63.66 20.88
CA TYR A 606 80.28 -62.23 21.17
C TYR A 606 79.45 -61.92 22.42
N TYR A 607 79.71 -60.77 23.05
CA TYR A 607 78.92 -60.23 24.15
C TYR A 607 78.39 -58.84 23.79
N CYS A 608 77.24 -58.44 24.31
CA CYS A 608 76.65 -57.14 24.00
C CYS A 608 76.34 -56.39 25.31
N ASP A 609 77.20 -55.41 25.65
CA ASP A 609 77.13 -54.66 26.91
C ASP A 609 76.81 -53.18 26.66
N ILE A 610 75.74 -52.70 27.29
CA ILE A 610 75.17 -51.36 27.09
C ILE A 610 75.77 -50.30 28.02
N VAL A 611 76.67 -50.67 28.95
CA VAL A 611 77.20 -49.79 30.01
C VAL A 611 77.79 -48.49 29.45
N ASN A 612 78.46 -48.53 28.29
CA ASN A 612 79.12 -47.36 27.70
C ASN A 612 78.30 -46.69 26.59
N SER A 613 77.63 -47.49 25.75
CA SER A 613 76.87 -47.00 24.59
C SER A 613 75.88 -48.07 24.15
N PRO A 614 74.74 -47.68 23.52
CA PRO A 614 73.88 -48.63 22.83
C PRO A 614 74.68 -49.45 21.82
N VAL A 615 74.49 -50.76 21.83
CA VAL A 615 75.24 -51.69 20.97
C VAL A 615 74.61 -51.69 19.58
N THR A 616 75.24 -50.97 18.65
CA THR A 616 74.80 -50.92 17.24
C THR A 616 75.27 -52.12 16.44
N THR A 617 76.43 -52.68 16.78
CA THR A 617 76.98 -53.87 16.15
C THR A 617 77.76 -54.68 17.18
N TYR A 618 77.66 -56.01 17.10
CA TYR A 618 78.31 -56.92 18.03
C TYR A 618 79.78 -57.20 17.69
N SER A 619 80.21 -56.94 16.45
CA SER A 619 81.57 -57.26 15.96
C SER A 619 82.73 -56.73 16.83
N PRO A 620 82.66 -55.53 17.45
CA PRO A 620 83.69 -55.00 18.33
C PRO A 620 83.80 -55.71 19.69
N TYR A 621 82.86 -56.60 20.01
CA TYR A 621 82.75 -57.23 21.33
C TYR A 621 82.93 -58.77 21.25
N PRO A 622 84.07 -59.26 20.72
CA PRO A 622 84.34 -60.70 20.68
C PRO A 622 84.49 -61.26 22.10
N CYS A 623 84.08 -62.50 22.30
CA CYS A 623 84.27 -63.18 23.58
C CYS A 623 85.77 -63.21 23.94
N PRO A 624 86.18 -62.70 25.10
CA PRO A 624 87.59 -62.64 25.46
C PRO A 624 88.16 -64.02 25.81
N VAL A 625 89.49 -64.12 25.75
CA VAL A 625 90.24 -65.31 26.20
C VAL A 625 89.90 -65.66 27.64
N GLY A 626 89.84 -66.96 27.95
CA GLY A 626 89.40 -67.49 29.24
C GLY A 626 87.89 -67.59 29.44
N TYR A 627 87.07 -67.04 28.54
CA TYR A 627 85.61 -67.06 28.61
C TYR A 627 85.01 -67.70 27.35
N TYR A 628 83.76 -68.13 27.45
CA TYR A 628 82.91 -68.52 26.33
C TYR A 628 81.64 -67.65 26.33
N CYS A 629 80.96 -67.51 25.20
CA CYS A 629 79.82 -66.59 25.07
C CYS A 629 78.71 -67.26 24.25
N PRO A 630 77.69 -67.88 24.88
CA PRO A 630 76.50 -68.34 24.18
C PRO A 630 75.65 -67.16 23.66
N ASN A 631 74.60 -67.46 22.88
CA ASN A 631 73.66 -66.44 22.42
C ASN A 631 73.07 -65.65 23.60
N GLY A 632 73.08 -64.32 23.50
CA GLY A 632 72.54 -63.42 24.52
C GLY A 632 73.51 -63.05 25.64
N THR A 633 74.82 -63.27 25.47
CA THR A 633 75.80 -62.94 26.50
C THR A 633 75.82 -61.42 26.80
N GLU A 634 75.54 -61.06 28.05
CA GLU A 634 75.36 -59.65 28.48
C GLU A 634 76.67 -58.91 28.77
N SER A 635 77.74 -59.63 29.12
CA SER A 635 79.01 -59.03 29.49
C SER A 635 80.20 -59.95 29.17
N SER A 636 81.38 -59.36 29.03
CA SER A 636 82.61 -60.07 28.63
C SER A 636 83.07 -61.15 29.61
N THR A 637 82.60 -61.09 30.86
CA THR A 637 82.99 -62.00 31.94
C THR A 637 81.88 -62.94 32.39
N HIS A 638 80.73 -62.94 31.70
CA HIS A 638 79.53 -63.65 32.14
C HIS A 638 79.74 -65.17 32.23
N HIS A 639 80.42 -65.78 31.25
CA HIS A 639 80.64 -67.23 31.25
C HIS A 639 82.14 -67.60 31.18
N PRO A 640 82.81 -67.78 32.33
CA PRO A 640 84.21 -68.19 32.37
C PRO A 640 84.38 -69.69 32.05
N CYS A 641 85.48 -70.05 31.38
CA CYS A 641 85.87 -71.45 31.26
C CYS A 641 86.09 -72.07 32.65
N PRO A 642 85.57 -73.27 32.93
CA PRO A 642 85.66 -73.89 34.25
C PRO A 642 87.08 -74.32 34.60
N ALA A 643 87.41 -74.38 35.89
CA ALA A 643 88.68 -74.91 36.38
C ALA A 643 88.95 -76.32 35.84
N GLY A 644 90.22 -76.62 35.57
CA GLY A 644 90.65 -77.79 34.78
C GLY A 644 90.70 -77.53 33.27
N THR A 645 90.11 -76.43 32.79
CA THR A 645 90.18 -75.99 31.39
C THR A 645 90.70 -74.55 31.30
N TYR A 646 91.16 -74.15 30.11
CA TYR A 646 91.54 -72.78 29.77
C TYR A 646 91.16 -72.49 28.33
N ASN A 647 91.04 -71.21 27.97
CA ASN A 647 90.78 -70.81 26.60
C ASN A 647 91.79 -69.74 26.15
N PRO A 648 92.77 -70.08 25.29
CA PRO A 648 93.71 -69.11 24.75
C PRO A 648 93.15 -68.29 23.58
N ASP A 649 91.99 -68.68 23.03
CA ASP A 649 91.40 -68.11 21.83
C ASP A 649 90.25 -67.15 22.13
N THR A 650 89.92 -66.28 21.17
CA THR A 650 88.75 -65.41 21.27
C THR A 650 87.56 -66.03 20.56
N LYS A 651 86.34 -65.61 20.90
CA LYS A 651 85.06 -66.02 20.29
C LYS A 651 84.63 -67.48 20.54
N LEU A 652 85.01 -68.05 21.68
CA LEU A 652 84.41 -69.32 22.11
C LEU A 652 82.91 -69.15 22.33
N GLN A 653 82.13 -70.11 21.83
CA GLN A 653 80.67 -70.05 21.84
C GLN A 653 80.07 -70.89 22.96
N ASP A 654 80.73 -71.99 23.29
CA ASP A 654 80.23 -72.99 24.21
C ASP A 654 81.31 -73.45 25.19
N VAL A 655 80.88 -73.92 26.35
CA VAL A 655 81.77 -74.43 27.41
C VAL A 655 82.61 -75.63 26.94
N SER A 656 82.10 -76.43 26.01
CA SER A 656 82.81 -77.58 25.45
C SER A 656 84.02 -77.21 24.58
N GLU A 657 84.12 -75.95 24.15
CA GLU A 657 85.27 -75.43 23.39
C GLU A 657 86.42 -75.02 24.32
N CYS A 658 86.23 -75.00 25.65
CA CYS A 658 87.31 -74.76 26.60
C CYS A 658 88.30 -75.94 26.58
N THR A 659 89.57 -75.64 26.33
CA THR A 659 90.64 -76.63 26.21
C THR A 659 90.99 -77.19 27.59
N ALA A 660 90.91 -78.51 27.74
CA ALA A 660 91.37 -79.18 28.95
C ALA A 660 92.88 -78.96 29.17
N CYS A 661 93.30 -78.84 30.43
CA CYS A 661 94.72 -78.64 30.73
C CYS A 661 95.55 -79.86 30.33
N ASP A 662 96.58 -79.66 29.50
CA ASP A 662 97.44 -80.73 28.98
C ASP A 662 98.09 -81.58 30.09
N ALA A 663 98.45 -82.81 29.74
CA ALA A 663 99.19 -83.72 30.61
C ALA A 663 100.45 -83.05 31.18
N GLY A 664 100.68 -83.20 32.48
CA GLY A 664 101.77 -82.54 33.20
C GLY A 664 101.51 -81.08 33.61
N LYS A 665 100.39 -80.46 33.20
CA LYS A 665 99.98 -79.08 33.57
C LYS A 665 98.67 -79.07 34.38
N TYR A 666 98.35 -77.93 35.01
CA TYR A 666 97.06 -77.73 35.69
C TYR A 666 96.44 -76.32 35.46
N CYS A 667 95.11 -76.23 35.59
CA CYS A 667 94.30 -75.01 35.45
C CYS A 667 93.47 -74.73 36.72
N GLY A 668 93.98 -73.89 37.61
CA GLY A 668 93.50 -73.75 39.00
C GLY A 668 92.25 -72.93 39.25
N THR A 669 91.86 -72.04 38.32
CA THR A 669 90.74 -71.11 38.50
C THR A 669 89.86 -71.07 37.26
N ASN A 670 88.63 -70.59 37.40
CA ASN A 670 87.79 -70.30 36.25
C ASN A 670 88.33 -69.09 35.47
N GLY A 671 88.05 -68.98 34.18
CA GLY A 671 88.37 -67.79 33.40
C GLY A 671 89.82 -67.74 32.87
N LEU A 672 90.54 -68.86 32.88
CA LEU A 672 91.96 -68.89 32.54
C LEU A 672 92.18 -68.82 31.03
N SER A 673 93.04 -67.90 30.59
CA SER A 673 93.47 -67.81 29.18
C SER A 673 94.72 -68.64 28.87
N VAL A 674 95.44 -69.06 29.91
CA VAL A 674 96.65 -69.88 29.84
C VAL A 674 96.65 -70.87 30.99
N VAL A 675 97.41 -71.96 30.85
CA VAL A 675 97.61 -72.93 31.94
C VAL A 675 98.18 -72.24 33.20
N SER A 676 97.80 -72.72 34.39
CA SER A 676 98.28 -72.12 35.64
C SER A 676 99.74 -72.48 35.95
N GLY A 677 100.20 -73.64 35.51
CA GLY A 677 101.60 -74.07 35.69
C GLY A 677 101.80 -75.57 35.53
N ASP A 678 103.03 -76.00 35.84
CA ASP A 678 103.43 -77.42 35.87
C ASP A 678 102.91 -78.14 37.11
N CYS A 679 102.59 -79.42 36.96
CA CYS A 679 102.30 -80.30 38.07
C CYS A 679 103.54 -80.59 38.91
N LEU A 680 103.34 -80.65 40.23
CA LEU A 680 104.41 -80.84 41.19
C LEU A 680 105.07 -82.20 41.00
N ALA A 681 106.38 -82.28 41.25
CA ALA A 681 107.10 -83.55 41.27
C ALA A 681 106.40 -84.55 42.22
N ARG A 682 106.46 -85.85 41.90
CA ARG A 682 105.71 -86.97 42.51
C ARG A 682 104.27 -87.13 42.05
N TYR A 683 103.68 -86.14 41.40
CA TYR A 683 102.32 -86.22 40.88
C TYR A 683 102.34 -86.27 39.34
N TRP A 684 101.41 -87.03 38.78
CA TRP A 684 101.20 -87.16 37.36
C TRP A 684 99.82 -86.63 36.99
N CYS A 685 99.78 -85.51 36.28
CA CYS A 685 98.58 -84.92 35.72
C CYS A 685 98.30 -85.53 34.36
N MET A 686 97.11 -86.12 34.18
CA MET A 686 96.73 -86.81 32.95
C MET A 686 96.17 -85.84 31.90
N ASN A 687 94.97 -85.30 32.13
CA ASN A 687 94.36 -84.26 31.30
C ASN A 687 93.25 -83.59 32.11
N GLY A 688 93.07 -82.28 31.99
CA GLY A 688 92.02 -81.53 32.67
C GLY A 688 92.26 -81.33 34.17
N SER A 689 93.52 -81.42 34.64
CA SER A 689 93.82 -81.22 36.06
C SER A 689 93.55 -79.78 36.50
N SER A 690 92.76 -79.62 37.56
CA SER A 690 92.50 -78.31 38.18
C SER A 690 93.47 -77.99 39.33
N THR A 691 94.38 -78.90 39.66
CA THR A 691 95.34 -78.74 40.77
C THR A 691 96.71 -79.28 40.38
N SER A 692 97.77 -78.74 40.99
CA SER A 692 99.15 -79.16 40.72
C SER A 692 99.54 -80.48 41.38
N SER A 693 98.67 -81.03 42.26
CA SER A 693 98.88 -82.30 42.97
C SER A 693 97.61 -83.19 42.94
N PRO A 694 97.12 -83.61 41.76
CA PRO A 694 95.90 -84.39 41.65
C PRO A 694 96.09 -85.81 42.18
N ASN A 695 95.07 -86.33 42.86
CA ASN A 695 95.05 -87.70 43.39
C ASN A 695 93.67 -88.36 43.27
N ASP A 696 92.91 -87.98 42.24
CA ASP A 696 91.56 -88.48 42.00
C ASP A 696 91.53 -89.70 41.06
N GLY A 697 92.67 -90.05 40.46
CA GLY A 697 92.78 -91.14 39.50
C GLY A 697 92.16 -90.85 38.12
N VAL A 698 91.60 -89.66 37.92
CA VAL A 698 90.90 -89.24 36.69
C VAL A 698 91.62 -88.08 36.02
N THR A 699 91.86 -86.97 36.74
CA THR A 699 92.61 -85.81 36.25
C THR A 699 94.10 -85.93 36.60
N GLY A 700 94.43 -86.76 37.58
CA GLY A 700 95.78 -87.23 37.84
C GLY A 700 95.92 -88.04 39.14
N GLN A 701 97.13 -88.54 39.39
CA GLN A 701 97.44 -89.40 40.52
C GLN A 701 98.88 -89.23 41.01
N LEU A 702 99.21 -89.79 42.18
CA LEU A 702 100.62 -89.99 42.55
C LEU A 702 101.33 -90.87 41.51
N CYS A 703 102.63 -90.62 41.31
CA CYS A 703 103.41 -91.36 40.33
C CYS A 703 103.33 -92.88 40.57
N PRO A 704 102.97 -93.70 39.57
CA PRO A 704 102.74 -95.12 39.76
C PRO A 704 104.03 -95.87 40.15
N ALA A 705 103.88 -96.98 40.88
CA ALA A 705 105.00 -97.84 41.27
C ALA A 705 105.76 -98.33 40.04
N GLY A 706 107.08 -98.50 40.19
CA GLY A 706 107.99 -98.79 39.08
C GLY A 706 108.33 -97.57 38.23
N SER A 707 107.76 -96.38 38.49
CA SER A 707 108.04 -95.14 37.75
C SER A 707 108.30 -93.94 38.67
N TYR A 708 109.01 -92.94 38.16
CA TYR A 708 109.22 -91.64 38.82
C TYR A 708 108.73 -90.48 37.94
N CYS A 709 108.30 -89.41 38.58
CA CYS A 709 107.67 -88.25 37.95
C CYS A 709 108.35 -86.97 38.46
N ILE A 710 109.17 -86.36 37.62
CA ILE A 710 109.72 -85.02 37.85
C ILE A 710 108.62 -83.96 37.61
N GLN A 711 108.87 -82.71 37.98
CA GLN A 711 107.93 -81.61 37.76
C GLN A 711 107.55 -81.52 36.27
N GLY A 712 106.25 -81.38 35.97
CA GLY A 712 105.76 -81.25 34.59
C GLY A 712 105.80 -82.54 33.77
N THR A 713 105.90 -83.72 34.39
CA THR A 713 105.97 -85.01 33.68
C THR A 713 104.61 -85.34 33.02
N PRO A 714 104.52 -85.43 31.67
CA PRO A 714 103.27 -85.77 30.98
C PRO A 714 102.96 -87.27 31.05
N VAL A 715 103.98 -88.12 31.18
CA VAL A 715 103.88 -89.59 31.29
C VAL A 715 104.93 -90.11 32.28
N PRO A 716 104.56 -90.93 33.29
CA PRO A 716 105.49 -91.45 34.29
C PRO A 716 106.70 -92.14 33.66
N THR A 717 107.92 -91.80 34.12
CA THR A 717 109.16 -92.36 33.58
C THR A 717 109.54 -93.62 34.35
N ALA A 718 109.74 -94.75 33.67
CA ALA A 718 110.06 -96.02 34.30
C ALA A 718 111.42 -96.01 35.04
N CYS A 719 111.53 -96.76 36.15
CA CYS A 719 112.79 -97.00 36.85
C CYS A 719 113.82 -97.69 35.93
N PRO A 720 115.10 -97.27 35.96
CA PRO A 720 116.13 -97.77 35.06
C PRO A 720 116.53 -99.23 35.33
N LEU A 721 117.20 -99.88 34.35
CA LEU A 721 117.69 -101.25 34.46
C LEU A 721 118.57 -101.44 35.71
N GLY A 722 118.52 -102.64 36.30
CA GLY A 722 119.23 -102.91 37.54
C GLY A 722 118.58 -102.30 38.78
N THR A 723 117.43 -101.63 38.63
CA THR A 723 116.65 -101.03 39.73
C THR A 723 115.16 -101.41 39.62
N TRP A 724 114.44 -101.33 40.73
CA TRP A 724 113.01 -101.59 40.83
C TRP A 724 112.40 -100.70 41.93
N SER A 725 111.08 -100.50 41.95
CA SER A 725 110.42 -99.86 43.09
C SER A 725 108.95 -100.26 43.21
N ASN A 726 108.53 -100.73 44.38
CA ASN A 726 107.12 -100.94 44.70
C ASN A 726 106.43 -99.70 45.28
N SER A 727 107.18 -98.61 45.49
CA SER A 727 106.67 -97.38 46.10
C SER A 727 106.09 -96.45 45.03
N THR A 728 104.90 -95.91 45.31
CA THR A 728 104.28 -94.85 44.50
C THR A 728 104.80 -93.48 44.92
N GLY A 729 104.77 -92.50 44.01
CA GLY A 729 105.14 -91.11 44.29
C GLY A 729 106.64 -90.83 44.22
N LEU A 730 107.39 -91.60 43.43
CA LEU A 730 108.82 -91.34 43.23
C LEU A 730 109.01 -90.04 42.43
N ALA A 731 109.91 -89.17 42.88
CA ALA A 731 110.19 -87.89 42.21
C ALA A 731 111.30 -87.99 41.17
N THR A 732 112.29 -88.87 41.38
CA THR A 732 113.50 -88.95 40.56
C THR A 732 113.97 -90.40 40.41
N ALA A 733 114.79 -90.67 39.39
CA ALA A 733 115.36 -92.00 39.16
C ALA A 733 116.19 -92.54 40.35
N GLY A 734 116.76 -91.66 41.17
CA GLY A 734 117.55 -92.05 42.34
C GLY A 734 116.72 -92.63 43.50
N GLU A 735 115.39 -92.49 43.46
CA GLU A 735 114.48 -93.11 44.43
C GLU A 735 114.06 -94.54 44.00
N CYS A 736 114.52 -95.01 42.84
CA CYS A 736 114.41 -96.41 42.46
C CYS A 736 115.41 -97.25 43.26
N THR A 737 114.97 -98.40 43.77
CA THR A 737 115.78 -99.28 44.62
C THR A 737 116.66 -100.18 43.78
N ASP A 738 117.94 -100.22 44.08
CA ASP A 738 118.89 -101.12 43.40
C ASP A 738 118.53 -102.60 43.61
N CYS A 739 118.72 -103.42 42.58
CA CYS A 739 118.62 -104.86 42.73
C CYS A 739 119.71 -105.36 43.69
N SER A 740 119.32 -105.91 44.83
CA SER A 740 120.23 -106.34 45.90
C SER A 740 121.05 -107.58 45.52
N GLY A 741 122.21 -107.74 46.17
CA GLY A 741 123.12 -108.85 45.93
C GLY A 741 122.42 -110.21 46.06
N GLY A 742 122.57 -111.07 45.06
CA GLY A 742 121.85 -112.34 44.92
C GLY A 742 120.61 -112.30 44.02
N GLN A 743 120.19 -111.13 43.51
CA GLN A 743 119.05 -110.96 42.58
C GLN A 743 119.44 -110.13 41.34
N TYR A 744 118.64 -110.21 40.28
CA TYR A 744 118.81 -109.43 39.05
C TYR A 744 117.50 -108.78 38.58
N CYS A 745 117.64 -107.66 37.86
CA CYS A 745 116.56 -106.80 37.38
C CYS A 745 116.81 -106.49 35.89
N ASP A 746 116.17 -107.24 35.00
CA ASP A 746 116.46 -107.30 33.56
C ASP A 746 115.67 -106.31 32.68
N THR A 747 114.64 -105.67 33.24
CA THR A 747 113.73 -104.76 32.53
C THR A 747 113.53 -103.47 33.32
N THR A 748 113.17 -102.38 32.63
CA THR A 748 112.84 -101.10 33.26
C THR A 748 111.41 -101.13 33.80
N GLY A 749 111.13 -100.35 34.85
CA GLY A 749 109.76 -100.24 35.37
C GLY A 749 109.35 -101.35 36.33
N LEU A 750 110.31 -102.15 36.81
CA LEU A 750 110.05 -103.26 37.71
C LEU A 750 109.52 -102.78 39.06
N THR A 751 108.48 -103.43 39.57
CA THR A 751 107.93 -103.23 40.92
C THR A 751 108.45 -104.26 41.94
N SER A 752 109.23 -105.24 41.48
CA SER A 752 109.98 -106.20 42.27
C SER A 752 111.16 -106.73 41.44
N PRO A 753 112.24 -107.26 42.04
CA PRO A 753 113.34 -107.90 41.32
C PRO A 753 112.85 -109.01 40.38
N THR A 754 113.47 -109.17 39.20
CA THR A 754 113.10 -110.21 38.22
C THR A 754 113.25 -111.61 38.79
N GLY A 755 114.33 -111.86 39.55
CA GLY A 755 114.54 -113.15 40.22
C GLY A 755 115.91 -113.30 40.88
N PRO A 756 116.17 -114.44 41.53
CA PRO A 756 117.47 -114.75 42.12
C PRO A 756 118.54 -115.05 41.06
N CYS A 757 119.80 -114.90 41.43
CA CYS A 757 120.96 -115.28 40.61
C CYS A 757 120.96 -116.79 40.33
N ALA A 758 121.42 -117.20 39.15
CA ALA A 758 121.45 -118.59 38.75
C ALA A 758 122.45 -119.41 39.60
N PRO A 759 122.17 -120.69 39.91
CA PRO A 759 123.09 -121.53 40.67
C PRO A 759 124.49 -121.57 40.06
N GLY A 760 125.51 -121.30 40.87
CA GLY A 760 126.90 -121.23 40.44
C GLY A 760 127.39 -119.82 40.06
N TYR A 761 126.54 -118.80 40.09
CA TYR A 761 126.88 -117.40 39.81
C TYR A 761 126.60 -116.47 41.00
N TYR A 762 127.39 -115.42 41.18
CA TYR A 762 127.24 -114.41 42.24
C TYR A 762 126.86 -113.05 41.66
N CYS A 763 125.66 -112.57 41.98
CA CYS A 763 125.16 -111.25 41.60
C CYS A 763 125.53 -110.24 42.70
N ALA A 764 126.49 -109.34 42.45
CA ALA A 764 127.05 -108.44 43.46
C ALA A 764 126.17 -107.20 43.81
N GLY A 765 125.10 -106.95 43.06
CA GLY A 765 124.21 -105.78 43.16
C GLY A 765 124.06 -105.05 41.83
N LYS A 766 122.89 -104.44 41.55
CA LYS A 766 122.50 -103.90 40.22
C LYS A 766 122.66 -104.89 39.06
N SER A 767 122.63 -106.19 39.33
CA SER A 767 122.77 -107.19 38.26
C SER A 767 121.56 -107.08 37.32
N ILE A 768 121.82 -107.02 36.02
CA ILE A 768 120.76 -107.02 34.98
C ILE A 768 120.53 -108.43 34.40
N THR A 769 121.28 -109.42 34.87
CA THR A 769 121.21 -110.81 34.37
C THR A 769 121.46 -111.83 35.49
N ALA A 770 120.89 -113.03 35.33
CA ALA A 770 121.00 -114.13 36.30
C ALA A 770 122.37 -114.82 36.31
N THR A 771 123.17 -114.71 35.24
CA THR A 771 124.47 -115.40 35.08
C THR A 771 125.61 -114.41 34.80
N PRO A 772 126.06 -113.60 35.78
CA PRO A 772 127.15 -112.64 35.58
C PRO A 772 128.53 -113.32 35.47
N ASN A 773 129.22 -113.20 34.33
CA ASN A 773 130.57 -113.78 34.09
C ASN A 773 131.67 -112.76 34.46
N GLU A 774 132.71 -113.17 35.20
CA GLU A 774 133.93 -112.42 35.57
C GLU A 774 134.80 -111.97 34.36
N SER A 775 134.37 -112.25 33.13
CA SER A 775 134.95 -111.71 31.89
C SER A 775 134.31 -110.39 31.43
N SER A 776 133.29 -109.90 32.14
CA SER A 776 132.55 -108.67 31.78
C SER A 776 133.23 -107.37 32.22
N LEU A 777 134.15 -107.39 33.21
CA LEU A 777 134.87 -106.18 33.64
C LEU A 777 135.91 -105.69 32.62
N ALA A 778 136.46 -106.57 31.78
CA ALA A 778 137.36 -106.18 30.69
C ALA A 778 136.60 -105.76 29.40
N GLN A 779 135.36 -106.21 29.21
CA GLN A 779 134.52 -105.83 28.06
C GLN A 779 133.73 -104.53 28.31
N LEU A 780 133.42 -104.18 29.57
CA LEU A 780 132.75 -102.94 29.95
C LEU A 780 133.67 -101.71 29.86
N LEU A 781 134.97 -101.83 30.13
CA LEU A 781 135.94 -100.76 29.89
C LEU A 781 136.17 -100.47 28.39
N TYR A 782 135.95 -101.46 27.51
CA TYR A 782 136.07 -101.29 26.06
C TYR A 782 134.82 -100.66 25.42
N LEU A 783 133.64 -100.78 26.03
CA LEU A 783 132.39 -100.18 25.54
C LEU A 783 132.14 -98.76 26.09
N GLN A 784 132.59 -98.46 27.32
CA GLN A 784 132.47 -97.10 27.88
C GLN A 784 133.39 -96.08 27.18
N MET A 785 134.55 -96.50 26.67
CA MET A 785 135.43 -95.62 25.89
C MET A 785 134.90 -95.33 24.47
N ARG A 786 134.07 -96.20 23.87
CA ARG A 786 133.42 -95.91 22.57
C ARG A 786 132.20 -94.98 22.68
N GLN A 787 131.47 -95.00 23.80
CA GLN A 787 130.35 -94.07 24.00
C GLN A 787 130.80 -92.64 24.32
N TYR A 788 131.99 -92.46 24.91
CA TYR A 788 132.54 -91.12 25.15
C TYR A 788 133.03 -90.44 23.84
N GLU A 789 133.44 -91.20 22.82
CA GLU A 789 133.81 -90.65 21.50
C GLU A 789 132.60 -90.42 20.57
N GLN A 790 131.43 -91.03 20.82
CA GLN A 790 130.21 -90.78 20.04
C GLN A 790 129.35 -89.61 20.56
N CYS A 791 129.54 -89.18 21.82
CA CYS A 791 128.85 -87.99 22.37
C CYS A 791 129.62 -86.67 22.17
N ARG A 792 130.83 -86.69 21.59
CA ARG A 792 131.61 -85.47 21.28
C ARG A 792 131.28 -84.85 19.91
N ASN A 793 130.33 -85.43 19.16
CA ASN A 793 130.04 -85.08 17.76
C ASN A 793 128.58 -84.67 17.49
N PHE A 794 127.85 -84.19 18.51
CA PHE A 794 126.50 -83.60 18.32
C PHE A 794 126.31 -82.26 19.06
N ASP A 795 127.40 -81.55 19.35
CA ASP A 795 127.38 -80.08 19.44
C ASP A 795 127.38 -79.52 18.01
N ASP A 796 126.23 -79.57 17.34
CA ASP A 796 125.86 -78.70 16.23
C ASP A 796 124.46 -79.08 15.74
N PHE A 797 123.42 -78.43 16.24
CA PHE A 797 122.39 -77.73 15.47
C PHE A 797 121.33 -77.17 16.43
N LYS A 798 121.13 -75.85 16.31
CA LYS A 798 120.13 -75.02 16.99
C LYS A 798 118.71 -75.50 16.80
#